data_AF-A0A1C7MNL9-F1
#
_entry.id   AF-A0A1C7MNL9-F1
#
_cell.length_a   1.000
_cell.length_b   1.000
_cell.length_c   1.000
_cell.angle_alpha   90.00
_cell.angle_beta   90.00
_cell.angle_gamma   90.00
#
_symmetry.space_group_name_H-M   'P 1'
#
loop_
_entity.id
_entity.type
_entity.pdbx_description
1 polymer ?
#
loop_
_entity_poly.entity_id
_entity_poly.type
_entity_poly.pdbx_seq_one_letter_code
_entity_poly.pdbx_strand_id
1 'polypeptide(L)'
;MDTSTTGMTAARPPWGPIENTDTPVRVLNRLSEVMDARRPMCPTDTLKASDARCLSKMSDKWWISSPNVDVVPQFPIHDPGQVFKLCADAMLGPFELWKWPQLYDESLPHGMASPANPDVLKCDDDQRVLPAFKDLQVAWWHFDSRDFVPCADIPGAAIGQLQSGVLSRLRDALAEVAEMVHNLDAKHNVDQPLDSELVRNKHRGSSRYVWQLIGKLSSALARLEEIPMTTFDIAQWFREVQRLLLEARAWCIYTDVVVPRLADPLTSHANNVLPLRGVFTGRLSVAERLFRCGIPVWWIRPAHTLTNRTTIMRVHPVLPPSVHFNMREEMKHGRHTMVAPSWLKSSTFDNVSESIADQLRPYSLSGRPTLRKVEAVWLEDSNVTGHHEQDIEPLAVCVGGSSELRIEQEDVSGRSHRGAPVENLQSGKPPAFAVALAPPAPIQKPVARRGHGEYDFPLSVMQAMDEVSSGVAKRRKTQSTAVSNWRQPSMLPGHPSSNPVTRILPVAQPSMGWVDVSPAQTHHSSQTTSPRPQLYSLPPAHLFYSEGSLIGERFHNWLRIRMYCLAQATDPPADGRVLMTTNQWRMALEGKYYALPYRSLVVQPVSLPTDIARLPSNPDVDPSTLKRTRELEDGETHEACSSGERRRFKRIADRIDVNVRFGVHARFTPYQAALTMPSWGQLNVTRAVADMDRTLWGEVVWELTVMNFRLEFLDVDQDLLPALYAEEDTSHAARRQNDLKHIWSPHGYLRPMWCTCRTDELGAMDWTVRRHAFVQWARAMEGWPSACLQCNEEDLQARDHYDAFECKVVEFYCRAFYQQRARLPTVPLVCPPSMVRHIIHEG
;
A
#
# COMPACT_ATOMS: atom_id res chain seq x y z
N MET A 1 86.96 -37.82 -9.54
CA MET A 1 87.29 -38.53 -10.79
C MET A 1 86.28 -38.22 -11.89
N ASP A 2 86.36 -37.12 -12.63
CA ASP A 2 86.94 -35.80 -12.29
C ASP A 2 86.40 -34.68 -13.20
N THR A 3 86.77 -33.45 -12.84
CA THR A 3 86.53 -32.14 -13.49
C THR A 3 86.82 -32.15 -15.01
N SER A 4 86.32 -31.23 -15.85
CA SER A 4 86.31 -29.76 -15.78
C SER A 4 85.62 -29.15 -17.02
N THR A 5 85.41 -27.84 -17.25
CA THR A 5 85.01 -26.69 -16.40
C THR A 5 84.76 -25.49 -17.35
N THR A 6 83.58 -24.84 -17.28
CA THR A 6 83.31 -23.56 -18.00
C THR A 6 82.42 -22.65 -17.16
N GLY A 7 82.68 -21.33 -17.20
CA GLY A 7 82.26 -20.40 -16.14
C GLY A 7 80.85 -19.81 -16.26
N MET A 8 80.24 -19.51 -15.09
CA MET A 8 79.04 -18.69 -14.96
C MET A 8 79.41 -17.23 -14.64
N THR A 9 78.99 -16.29 -15.47
CA THR A 9 78.98 -14.86 -15.13
C THR A 9 77.63 -14.45 -14.54
N ALA A 10 77.61 -14.14 -13.25
CA ALA A 10 76.38 -13.77 -12.54
C ALA A 10 75.96 -12.31 -12.85
N ALA A 11 74.87 -12.13 -13.59
CA ALA A 11 74.22 -10.83 -13.74
C ALA A 11 73.42 -10.48 -12.47
N ARG A 12 73.76 -9.37 -11.81
CA ARG A 12 72.99 -8.86 -10.66
C ARG A 12 71.65 -8.27 -11.13
N PRO A 13 70.52 -8.53 -10.46
CA PRO A 13 69.29 -7.77 -10.67
C PRO A 13 69.44 -6.32 -10.15
N PRO A 14 68.80 -5.33 -10.77
CA PRO A 14 69.01 -3.90 -10.47
C PRO A 14 68.18 -3.41 -9.26
N TRP A 15 68.40 -3.99 -8.08
CA TRP A 15 67.81 -3.52 -6.82
C TRP A 15 68.84 -2.70 -6.03
N GLY A 16 68.82 -1.38 -6.22
CA GLY A 16 69.53 -0.44 -5.36
C GLY A 16 68.81 -0.22 -4.02
N PRO A 17 69.47 0.36 -3.00
CA PRO A 17 68.82 0.71 -1.73
C PRO A 17 67.70 1.73 -1.95
N ILE A 18 66.54 1.51 -1.35
CA ILE A 18 65.40 2.44 -1.39
C ILE A 18 65.55 3.44 -0.26
N GLU A 19 66.32 4.52 -0.48
CA GLU A 19 66.41 5.60 0.52
C GLU A 19 66.69 6.97 -0.13
N ASN A 20 65.63 7.61 -0.63
CA ASN A 20 65.47 9.07 -0.49
C ASN A 20 64.02 9.52 -0.75
N THR A 21 63.33 10.01 0.28
CA THR A 21 61.91 10.37 0.23
C THR A 21 61.71 11.86 -0.05
N ASP A 22 62.18 12.36 -1.20
CA ASP A 22 61.85 13.72 -1.64
C ASP A 22 61.63 13.87 -3.15
N THR A 23 60.91 12.92 -3.74
CA THR A 23 60.22 13.20 -4.99
C THR A 23 59.12 14.25 -4.74
N PRO A 24 59.11 15.37 -5.47
CA PRO A 24 58.10 16.42 -5.28
C PRO A 24 56.71 15.87 -5.59
N VAL A 25 55.69 16.40 -4.90
CA VAL A 25 54.30 15.99 -5.11
C VAL A 25 53.87 16.42 -6.52
N ARG A 26 53.69 15.44 -7.41
CA ARG A 26 53.24 15.64 -8.79
C ARG A 26 51.84 15.06 -8.95
N VAL A 27 50.93 15.86 -9.50
CA VAL A 27 49.60 15.42 -9.94
C VAL A 27 49.70 14.48 -11.13
N LEU A 28 48.91 13.40 -11.11
CA LEU A 28 48.73 12.48 -12.23
C LEU A 28 47.60 13.01 -13.12
N ASN A 29 47.95 13.83 -14.11
CA ASN A 29 47.00 14.58 -14.95
C ASN A 29 46.46 13.77 -16.13
N ARG A 30 47.12 12.66 -16.51
CA ARG A 30 46.74 11.84 -17.66
C ARG A 30 46.35 10.42 -17.23
N LEU A 31 45.40 9.82 -17.96
CA LEU A 31 45.03 8.41 -17.75
C LEU A 31 46.23 7.46 -17.92
N SER A 32 47.18 7.78 -18.80
CA SER A 32 48.45 7.03 -18.90
C SER A 32 49.25 7.09 -17.59
N GLU A 33 49.50 8.29 -17.05
CA GLU A 33 50.24 8.48 -15.79
C GLU A 33 49.58 7.75 -14.62
N VAL A 34 48.24 7.70 -14.58
CA VAL A 34 47.46 6.93 -13.60
C VAL A 34 47.58 5.42 -13.80
N MET A 35 47.69 4.95 -15.05
CA MET A 35 47.90 3.54 -15.39
C MET A 35 49.36 3.08 -15.19
N ASP A 36 50.31 3.99 -15.32
CA ASP A 36 51.75 3.76 -15.09
C ASP A 36 52.08 3.78 -13.59
N ALA A 37 51.35 4.57 -12.79
CA ALA A 37 51.46 4.64 -11.33
C ALA A 37 50.81 3.46 -10.57
N ARG A 38 50.27 2.46 -11.28
CA ARG A 38 49.69 1.26 -10.65
C ARG A 38 50.79 0.38 -10.05
N ARG A 39 50.61 -0.06 -8.80
CA ARG A 39 51.48 -1.06 -8.14
C ARG A 39 50.67 -2.17 -7.48
N PRO A 40 51.13 -3.44 -7.50
CA PRO A 40 50.55 -4.48 -6.68
C PRO A 40 50.68 -4.12 -5.19
N MET A 41 49.74 -4.57 -4.37
CA MET A 41 49.77 -4.37 -2.92
C MET A 41 50.81 -5.29 -2.29
N CYS A 42 51.77 -4.74 -1.56
CA CYS A 42 52.64 -5.54 -0.68
C CYS A 42 51.84 -5.99 0.55
N PRO A 43 52.08 -7.19 1.13
CA PRO A 43 51.38 -7.65 2.34
C PRO A 43 51.54 -6.73 3.57
N THR A 44 52.48 -5.79 3.54
CA THR A 44 52.76 -4.78 4.56
C THR A 44 52.10 -3.42 4.30
N ASP A 45 51.43 -3.22 3.16
CA ASP A 45 50.86 -1.92 2.77
C ASP A 45 49.53 -1.66 3.49
N THR A 46 49.55 -0.85 4.55
CA THR A 46 48.32 -0.29 5.14
C THR A 46 47.82 0.88 4.29
N LEU A 47 46.75 0.66 3.52
CA LEU A 47 46.09 1.70 2.73
C LEU A 47 45.47 2.79 3.61
N LYS A 48 45.49 4.03 3.12
CA LYS A 48 44.76 5.18 3.68
C LYS A 48 43.46 5.38 2.91
N ALA A 49 42.50 6.11 3.47
CA ALA A 49 41.25 6.44 2.77
C ALA A 49 41.43 7.33 1.52
N SER A 50 42.60 7.97 1.38
CA SER A 50 43.01 8.74 0.20
C SER A 50 43.81 7.93 -0.84
N ASP A 51 44.10 6.66 -0.58
CA ASP A 51 44.61 5.69 -1.55
C ASP A 51 43.47 5.05 -2.37
N ALA A 52 43.82 4.25 -3.38
CA ALA A 52 42.88 3.61 -4.29
C ALA A 52 43.18 2.11 -4.49
N ARG A 53 42.48 1.26 -3.73
CA ARG A 53 42.36 -0.18 -3.99
C ARG A 53 41.68 -0.42 -5.35
N CYS A 54 40.70 0.41 -5.68
CA CYS A 54 40.14 0.53 -7.02
C CYS A 54 39.90 2.00 -7.39
N LEU A 55 40.07 2.33 -8.67
CA LEU A 55 39.98 3.68 -9.22
C LEU A 55 39.26 3.66 -10.58
N SER A 56 38.34 4.61 -10.79
CA SER A 56 37.71 4.85 -12.10
C SER A 56 37.62 6.33 -12.42
N LYS A 57 37.76 6.68 -13.71
CA LYS A 57 37.59 8.04 -14.20
C LYS A 57 36.09 8.33 -14.37
N MET A 58 35.60 9.44 -13.81
CA MET A 58 34.21 9.89 -13.96
C MET A 58 34.10 11.00 -15.02
N SER A 59 35.09 11.90 -15.07
CA SER A 59 35.26 12.93 -16.10
C SER A 59 36.73 13.38 -16.14
N ASP A 60 37.09 14.37 -16.96
CA ASP A 60 38.44 14.96 -16.91
C ASP A 60 38.75 15.69 -15.60
N LYS A 61 37.72 16.15 -14.87
CA LYS A 61 37.87 16.88 -13.60
C LYS A 61 37.77 15.98 -12.38
N TRP A 62 37.14 14.80 -12.50
CA TRP A 62 36.70 13.97 -11.38
C TRP A 62 37.01 12.49 -11.54
N TRP A 63 37.47 11.89 -10.46
CA TRP A 63 37.73 10.46 -10.33
C TRP A 63 36.96 9.91 -9.14
N ILE A 64 36.73 8.60 -9.13
CA ILE A 64 36.15 7.88 -7.99
C ILE A 64 37.16 6.82 -7.55
N SER A 65 37.61 6.90 -6.30
CA SER A 65 38.51 5.91 -5.69
C SER A 65 37.87 5.25 -4.48
N SER A 66 37.97 3.92 -4.36
CA SER A 66 37.73 3.22 -3.10
C SER A 66 39.05 2.77 -2.46
N PRO A 67 39.23 2.97 -1.15
CA PRO A 67 40.35 2.40 -0.39
C PRO A 67 40.08 0.96 0.08
N ASN A 68 38.82 0.51 0.15
CA ASN A 68 38.45 -0.78 0.75
C ASN A 68 37.72 -1.77 -0.15
N VAL A 69 37.09 -1.38 -1.27
CA VAL A 69 36.49 -2.33 -2.23
C VAL A 69 37.18 -2.35 -3.59
N ASP A 70 37.03 -3.49 -4.27
CA ASP A 70 37.72 -3.82 -5.53
C ASP A 70 37.00 -3.32 -6.79
N VAL A 71 35.81 -2.74 -6.65
CA VAL A 71 34.97 -2.24 -7.75
C VAL A 71 34.60 -0.77 -7.54
N VAL A 72 34.25 -0.08 -8.62
CA VAL A 72 33.62 1.25 -8.58
C VAL A 72 32.29 1.17 -9.33
N PRO A 73 31.13 1.28 -8.66
CA PRO A 73 29.83 1.38 -9.31
C PRO A 73 29.70 2.67 -10.10
N GLN A 74 28.84 2.68 -11.12
CA GLN A 74 28.41 3.94 -11.75
C GLN A 74 27.74 4.85 -10.70
N PHE A 75 28.21 6.10 -10.61
CA PHE A 75 27.58 7.12 -9.76
C PHE A 75 26.23 7.54 -10.38
N PRO A 76 25.12 7.56 -9.62
CA PRO A 76 23.83 8.03 -10.11
C PRO A 76 23.87 9.53 -10.40
N ILE A 77 23.68 9.89 -11.67
CA ILE A 77 23.58 11.27 -12.17
C ILE A 77 22.31 11.32 -13.01
N HIS A 78 21.38 12.23 -12.66
CA HIS A 78 20.26 12.53 -13.53
C HIS A 78 20.66 13.59 -14.55
N ASP A 79 20.27 13.40 -15.81
CA ASP A 79 20.41 14.40 -16.86
C ASP A 79 19.12 15.24 -16.90
N PRO A 80 19.17 16.57 -16.66
CA PRO A 80 17.97 17.41 -16.70
C PRO A 80 17.18 17.37 -18.02
N GLY A 81 17.82 16.95 -19.12
CA GLY A 81 17.15 16.74 -20.41
C GLY A 81 16.43 15.39 -20.57
N GLN A 82 16.50 14.50 -19.58
CA GLN A 82 15.92 13.16 -19.63
C GLN A 82 14.69 13.01 -18.72
N VAL A 83 13.77 12.12 -19.13
CA VAL A 83 12.57 11.79 -18.35
C VAL A 83 12.89 10.67 -17.36
N PHE A 84 12.71 10.94 -16.07
CA PHE A 84 12.89 9.96 -15.01
C PHE A 84 11.86 8.82 -15.15
N LYS A 85 12.30 7.56 -15.03
CA LYS A 85 11.45 6.40 -15.38
C LYS A 85 11.89 5.10 -14.72
N LEU A 86 10.96 4.16 -14.60
CA LEU A 86 11.25 2.80 -14.18
C LEU A 86 11.93 2.00 -15.30
N CYS A 87 12.68 0.99 -14.87
CA CYS A 87 13.24 -0.07 -15.69
C CYS A 87 12.22 -1.21 -15.87
N ALA A 88 12.47 -2.11 -16.81
CA ALA A 88 11.57 -3.21 -17.20
C ALA A 88 11.31 -4.25 -16.09
N ASP A 89 12.06 -4.19 -14.98
CA ASP A 89 11.95 -5.00 -13.76
C ASP A 89 11.28 -4.24 -12.58
N ALA A 90 10.69 -3.07 -12.85
CA ALA A 90 10.12 -2.10 -11.92
C ALA A 90 11.12 -1.47 -10.93
N MET A 91 12.41 -1.46 -11.26
CA MET A 91 13.46 -0.78 -10.50
C MET A 91 13.77 0.62 -11.06
N LEU A 92 14.42 1.46 -10.26
CA LEU A 92 14.92 2.80 -10.61
C LEU A 92 16.37 2.78 -11.15
N GLY A 93 16.89 1.60 -11.50
CA GLY A 93 18.27 1.42 -11.97
C GLY A 93 19.29 1.94 -10.94
N PRO A 94 20.24 2.82 -11.32
CA PRO A 94 21.24 3.34 -10.40
C PRO A 94 20.65 4.23 -9.28
N PHE A 95 19.39 4.68 -9.41
CA PHE A 95 18.69 5.46 -8.38
C PHE A 95 17.93 4.59 -7.36
N GLU A 96 18.10 3.27 -7.37
CA GLU A 96 17.60 2.42 -6.28
C GLU A 96 18.38 2.69 -4.98
N LEU A 97 17.84 3.60 -4.16
CA LEU A 97 18.39 4.08 -2.89
C LEU A 97 18.96 2.96 -2.00
N TRP A 98 18.26 1.83 -1.95
CA TRP A 98 18.56 0.70 -1.08
C TRP A 98 19.31 -0.46 -1.75
N LYS A 99 19.40 -0.47 -3.09
CA LYS A 99 19.98 -1.59 -3.87
C LYS A 99 21.24 -1.23 -4.64
N TRP A 100 21.52 0.06 -4.81
CA TRP A 100 22.69 0.59 -5.51
C TRP A 100 23.42 1.61 -4.63
N PRO A 101 24.75 1.76 -4.75
CA PRO A 101 25.50 2.81 -4.08
C PRO A 101 25.01 4.23 -4.43
N GLN A 102 24.87 5.07 -3.41
CA GLN A 102 24.29 6.43 -3.48
C GLN A 102 25.24 7.43 -2.82
N LEU A 103 25.01 8.74 -3.01
CA LEU A 103 25.72 9.77 -2.25
C LEU A 103 25.44 9.64 -0.74
N TYR A 104 26.43 9.94 0.09
CA TYR A 104 26.29 9.95 1.55
C TYR A 104 25.42 11.10 2.01
N ASP A 105 24.37 10.74 2.75
CA ASP A 105 23.33 11.63 3.25
C ASP A 105 23.36 11.68 4.79
N GLU A 106 23.25 12.88 5.36
CA GLU A 106 23.21 13.09 6.83
C GLU A 106 21.80 13.03 7.40
N SER A 107 20.76 13.21 6.58
CA SER A 107 19.35 12.99 6.95
C SER A 107 19.03 11.49 7.05
N LEU A 108 19.66 10.69 6.19
CA LEU A 108 19.43 9.25 6.05
C LEU A 108 20.71 8.41 6.30
N PRO A 109 21.37 8.55 7.47
CA PRO A 109 22.69 7.96 7.71
C PRO A 109 22.68 6.42 7.74
N HIS A 110 21.53 5.79 8.05
CA HIS A 110 21.37 4.34 7.96
C HIS A 110 21.39 3.84 6.50
N GLY A 111 21.25 4.73 5.51
CA GLY A 111 21.35 4.43 4.08
C GLY A 111 22.58 3.60 3.72
N MET A 112 23.76 3.90 4.29
CA MET A 112 25.01 3.17 4.00
C MET A 112 25.05 1.74 4.54
N ALA A 113 24.16 1.41 5.48
CA ALA A 113 24.12 0.15 6.22
C ALA A 113 23.12 -0.88 5.66
N SER A 114 22.48 -0.60 4.52
CA SER A 114 21.67 -1.60 3.83
C SER A 114 22.54 -2.78 3.40
N PRO A 115 22.05 -4.03 3.44
CA PRO A 115 22.79 -5.20 2.94
C PRO A 115 23.34 -4.97 1.52
N ALA A 116 24.55 -5.46 1.26
CA ALA A 116 25.14 -5.37 -0.08
C ALA A 116 24.31 -6.13 -1.13
N ASN A 117 24.29 -5.57 -2.34
CA ASN A 117 23.82 -6.28 -3.53
C ASN A 117 24.90 -7.32 -3.94
N PRO A 118 24.57 -8.62 -4.00
CA PRO A 118 25.54 -9.69 -4.25
C PRO A 118 26.17 -9.66 -5.65
N ASP A 119 25.51 -9.01 -6.62
CA ASP A 119 26.06 -8.83 -7.97
C ASP A 119 27.05 -7.67 -8.05
N VAL A 120 27.05 -6.78 -7.04
CA VAL A 120 27.90 -5.57 -6.98
C VAL A 120 29.10 -5.77 -6.06
N LEU A 121 28.91 -6.33 -4.86
CA LEU A 121 29.96 -6.52 -3.86
C LEU A 121 30.10 -7.98 -3.46
N LYS A 122 31.29 -8.54 -3.70
CA LYS A 122 31.69 -9.89 -3.31
C LYS A 122 32.64 -9.80 -2.13
N CYS A 123 32.04 -9.59 -0.96
CA CYS A 123 32.69 -9.61 0.34
C CYS A 123 31.77 -10.36 1.30
N ASP A 124 32.36 -11.13 2.21
CA ASP A 124 31.64 -11.93 3.20
C ASP A 124 31.86 -11.32 4.59
N ASP A 125 30.89 -11.51 5.50
CA ASP A 125 31.07 -11.13 6.91
C ASP A 125 31.82 -12.24 7.66
N ASP A 126 33.12 -12.36 7.40
CA ASP A 126 34.04 -13.35 7.99
C ASP A 126 33.97 -13.39 9.52
N GLN A 127 33.68 -12.23 10.14
CA GLN A 127 33.62 -12.06 11.59
C GLN A 127 32.20 -12.21 12.17
N ARG A 128 31.17 -12.38 11.32
CA ARG A 128 29.75 -12.54 11.69
C ARG A 128 29.26 -11.46 12.65
N VAL A 129 29.58 -10.21 12.33
CA VAL A 129 29.23 -9.02 13.13
C VAL A 129 27.85 -8.46 12.73
N LEU A 130 27.39 -8.75 11.52
CA LEU A 130 26.05 -8.35 11.06
C LEU A 130 24.96 -9.25 11.64
N PRO A 131 23.76 -8.70 11.93
CA PRO A 131 22.59 -9.50 12.28
C PRO A 131 22.25 -10.54 11.20
N ALA A 132 22.04 -11.78 11.62
CA ALA A 132 21.71 -12.88 10.71
C ALA A 132 20.22 -12.85 10.32
N PHE A 133 19.95 -12.65 9.03
CA PHE A 133 18.60 -12.75 8.46
C PHE A 133 18.34 -14.17 7.93
N LYS A 134 17.17 -14.74 8.24
CA LYS A 134 16.71 -16.10 7.86
C LYS A 134 16.70 -16.26 6.34
N ASP A 135 16.28 -15.22 5.62
CA ASP A 135 16.34 -15.13 4.16
C ASP A 135 17.04 -13.83 3.74
N LEU A 136 18.22 -13.94 3.13
CA LEU A 136 18.94 -12.81 2.54
C LEU A 136 18.39 -12.45 1.15
N GLN A 137 17.88 -13.43 0.40
CA GLN A 137 17.45 -13.32 -1.00
C GLN A 137 16.07 -12.70 -1.16
N VAL A 138 15.25 -12.62 -0.10
CA VAL A 138 13.96 -11.89 -0.09
C VAL A 138 14.04 -10.46 -0.60
N ALA A 139 15.14 -9.77 -0.29
CA ALA A 139 15.41 -8.42 -0.76
C ALA A 139 15.79 -8.36 -2.25
N TRP A 140 16.21 -9.46 -2.87
CA TRP A 140 16.91 -9.48 -4.17
C TRP A 140 16.21 -10.30 -5.25
N TRP A 141 15.32 -11.24 -4.92
CA TRP A 141 14.69 -12.10 -5.94
C TRP A 141 13.79 -11.32 -6.92
N HIS A 142 13.58 -11.91 -8.09
CA HIS A 142 12.63 -11.46 -9.11
C HIS A 142 11.55 -12.54 -9.21
N PHE A 143 10.26 -12.18 -9.10
CA PHE A 143 9.19 -13.13 -9.35
C PHE A 143 9.02 -13.36 -10.86
N ASP A 144 8.51 -14.52 -11.27
CA ASP A 144 8.22 -14.83 -12.67
C ASP A 144 6.75 -15.21 -12.93
N SER A 145 6.41 -15.55 -14.18
CA SER A 145 5.02 -15.85 -14.56
C SER A 145 4.42 -17.10 -13.95
N ARG A 146 5.17 -17.89 -13.19
CA ARG A 146 4.66 -18.95 -12.31
C ARG A 146 4.12 -18.38 -11.00
N ASP A 147 4.75 -17.34 -10.47
CA ASP A 147 4.41 -16.70 -9.20
C ASP A 147 3.12 -15.85 -9.27
N PHE A 148 2.65 -15.54 -10.47
CA PHE A 148 1.43 -14.77 -10.72
C PHE A 148 0.23 -15.68 -11.02
N VAL A 149 -0.83 -15.56 -10.22
CA VAL A 149 -2.11 -16.27 -10.40
C VAL A 149 -3.15 -15.30 -10.98
N PRO A 150 -3.64 -15.51 -12.23
CA PRO A 150 -4.71 -14.69 -12.80
C PRO A 150 -6.00 -14.77 -11.99
N CYS A 151 -6.70 -13.64 -11.81
CA CYS A 151 -7.97 -13.60 -11.09
C CYS A 151 -9.10 -14.14 -11.96
N ALA A 152 -9.58 -15.35 -11.67
CA ALA A 152 -10.65 -16.00 -12.45
C ALA A 152 -11.97 -15.21 -12.44
N ASP A 153 -12.24 -14.45 -11.38
CA ASP A 153 -13.47 -13.66 -11.23
C ASP A 153 -13.48 -12.34 -12.06
N ILE A 154 -12.40 -11.99 -12.77
CA ILE A 154 -12.30 -10.74 -13.57
C ILE A 154 -12.01 -11.08 -15.05
N PRO A 155 -13.06 -11.25 -15.89
CA PRO A 155 -12.92 -11.77 -17.25
C PRO A 155 -12.01 -10.92 -18.16
N GLY A 156 -11.01 -11.56 -18.76
CA GLY A 156 -10.22 -10.96 -19.84
C GLY A 156 -9.36 -9.75 -19.44
N ALA A 157 -9.17 -9.51 -18.14
CA ALA A 157 -8.19 -8.56 -17.62
C ALA A 157 -6.84 -9.26 -17.37
N ALA A 158 -5.72 -8.54 -17.49
CA ALA A 158 -4.39 -9.04 -17.13
C ALA A 158 -4.11 -8.90 -15.62
N ILE A 159 -5.15 -9.16 -14.81
CA ILE A 159 -5.23 -8.89 -13.37
C ILE A 159 -5.15 -10.20 -12.59
N GLY A 160 -4.46 -10.19 -11.46
CA GLY A 160 -4.20 -11.37 -10.64
C GLY A 160 -3.55 -11.01 -9.31
N GLN A 161 -3.01 -12.01 -8.63
CA GLN A 161 -2.32 -11.89 -7.35
C GLN A 161 -1.03 -12.71 -7.36
N LEU A 162 -0.14 -12.52 -6.38
CA LEU A 162 1.00 -13.40 -6.16
C LEU A 162 0.55 -14.72 -5.49
N GLN A 163 1.27 -15.82 -5.74
CA GLN A 163 1.06 -17.08 -5.04
C GLN A 163 1.26 -16.92 -3.51
N SER A 164 0.49 -17.66 -2.73
CA SER A 164 0.54 -17.63 -1.26
C SER A 164 1.94 -17.89 -0.69
N GLY A 165 2.74 -18.76 -1.32
CA GLY A 165 4.12 -19.02 -0.89
C GLY A 165 5.07 -17.83 -1.07
N VAL A 166 4.85 -17.00 -2.09
CA VAL A 166 5.60 -15.75 -2.30
C VAL A 166 5.20 -14.71 -1.25
N LEU A 167 3.90 -14.62 -0.95
CA LEU A 167 3.35 -13.71 0.04
C LEU A 167 3.77 -14.10 1.47
N SER A 168 3.72 -15.39 1.83
CA SER A 168 4.26 -15.92 3.10
C SER A 168 5.76 -15.61 3.24
N ARG A 169 6.58 -15.86 2.21
CA ARG A 169 8.02 -15.60 2.27
C ARG A 169 8.37 -14.10 2.42
N LEU A 170 7.50 -13.20 1.97
CA LEU A 170 7.58 -11.76 2.28
C LEU A 170 7.10 -11.44 3.71
N ARG A 171 6.02 -12.08 4.15
CA ARG A 171 5.42 -11.95 5.50
C ARG A 171 6.40 -12.37 6.61
N ASP A 172 7.14 -13.45 6.39
CA ASP A 172 8.15 -13.97 7.32
C ASP A 172 9.32 -13.00 7.50
N ALA A 173 9.73 -12.33 6.41
CA ALA A 173 10.80 -11.33 6.45
C ALA A 173 10.35 -10.00 7.08
N LEU A 174 9.08 -9.62 6.91
CA LEU A 174 8.44 -8.53 7.68
C LEU A 174 8.40 -8.87 9.18
N ALA A 175 7.95 -10.07 9.55
CA ALA A 175 7.86 -10.52 10.93
C ALA A 175 9.26 -10.56 11.60
N GLU A 176 10.26 -11.09 10.90
CA GLU A 176 11.67 -11.04 11.33
C GLU A 176 12.15 -9.61 11.58
N VAL A 177 12.01 -8.70 10.62
CA VAL A 177 12.58 -7.36 10.82
C VAL A 177 11.83 -6.56 11.88
N ALA A 178 10.51 -6.78 12.05
CA ALA A 178 9.74 -6.21 13.15
C ALA A 178 10.16 -6.76 14.53
N GLU A 179 10.43 -8.06 14.63
CA GLU A 179 11.00 -8.71 15.84
C GLU A 179 12.37 -8.12 16.18
N MET A 180 13.24 -7.94 15.18
CA MET A 180 14.57 -7.33 15.36
C MET A 180 14.49 -5.86 15.80
N VAL A 181 13.58 -5.08 15.20
CA VAL A 181 13.32 -3.68 15.61
C VAL A 181 12.83 -3.63 17.06
N HIS A 182 11.88 -4.48 17.45
CA HIS A 182 11.38 -4.56 18.83
C HIS A 182 12.50 -4.88 19.84
N ASN A 183 13.33 -5.87 19.54
CA ASN A 183 14.46 -6.26 20.39
C ASN A 183 15.51 -5.15 20.52
N LEU A 184 15.78 -4.39 19.45
CA LEU A 184 16.67 -3.24 19.48
C LEU A 184 16.08 -2.06 20.27
N ASP A 185 14.80 -1.77 20.10
CA ASP A 185 14.09 -0.71 20.84
C ASP A 185 14.08 -1.03 22.34
N ALA A 186 13.81 -2.29 22.72
CA ALA A 186 13.89 -2.76 24.11
C ALA A 186 15.29 -2.60 24.72
N LYS A 187 16.34 -3.04 24.01
CA LYS A 187 17.76 -2.89 24.41
C LYS A 187 18.10 -1.42 24.70
N HIS A 188 17.73 -0.51 23.79
CA HIS A 188 18.02 0.92 23.93
C HIS A 188 17.24 1.58 25.08
N ASN A 189 16.06 1.09 25.45
CA ASN A 189 15.31 1.59 26.60
C ASN A 189 15.87 1.13 27.96
N VAL A 190 16.64 0.03 28.01
CA VAL A 190 17.27 -0.47 29.25
C VAL A 190 18.64 0.16 29.49
N ASP A 191 19.45 0.32 28.44
CA ASP A 191 20.88 0.69 28.57
C ASP A 191 21.16 2.21 28.70
N GLN A 192 20.14 3.07 28.77
CA GLN A 192 20.29 4.55 28.77
C GLN A 192 20.22 5.20 30.18
N PRO A 193 21.29 5.90 30.63
CA PRO A 193 21.23 6.78 31.79
C PRO A 193 20.24 7.95 31.61
N LEU A 194 19.57 8.38 32.68
CA LEU A 194 18.45 9.33 32.63
C LEU A 194 18.80 10.75 32.13
N ASP A 195 20.08 11.15 32.22
CA ASP A 195 20.47 12.56 32.41
C ASP A 195 20.55 13.43 31.14
N SER A 196 19.94 13.01 30.02
CA SER A 196 19.77 13.90 28.86
C SER A 196 18.43 13.74 28.14
N GLU A 197 17.61 14.78 28.20
CA GLU A 197 16.36 14.90 27.43
C GLU A 197 16.60 14.87 25.92
N LEU A 198 17.71 15.47 25.46
CA LEU A 198 18.10 15.49 24.04
C LEU A 198 18.31 14.07 23.48
N VAL A 199 18.92 13.18 24.27
CA VAL A 199 19.14 11.77 23.89
C VAL A 199 17.80 11.02 23.85
N ARG A 200 16.95 11.18 24.88
CA ARG A 200 15.59 10.60 24.92
C ARG A 200 14.72 11.06 23.75
N ASN A 201 14.78 12.34 23.38
CA ASN A 201 14.05 12.89 22.24
C ASN A 201 14.58 12.35 20.89
N LYS A 202 15.91 12.21 20.74
CA LYS A 202 16.53 11.60 19.55
C LYS A 202 16.17 10.11 19.42
N HIS A 203 16.18 9.36 20.52
CA HIS A 203 15.76 7.96 20.55
C HIS A 203 14.29 7.81 20.16
N ARG A 204 13.38 8.56 20.81
CA ARG A 204 11.95 8.58 20.50
C ARG A 204 11.67 8.93 19.02
N GLY A 205 12.47 9.83 18.43
CA GLY A 205 12.42 10.13 17.00
C GLY A 205 12.81 8.93 16.12
N SER A 206 13.92 8.25 16.44
CA SER A 206 14.39 7.07 15.69
C SER A 206 13.42 5.88 15.80
N SER A 207 12.90 5.58 16.99
CA SER A 207 11.93 4.50 17.19
C SER A 207 10.62 4.80 16.45
N ARG A 208 10.12 6.04 16.50
CA ARG A 208 8.97 6.47 15.70
C ARG A 208 9.21 6.32 14.19
N TYR A 209 10.40 6.65 13.70
CA TYR A 209 10.76 6.50 12.28
C TYR A 209 10.65 5.04 11.85
N VAL A 210 11.32 4.12 12.55
CA VAL A 210 11.36 2.71 12.14
C VAL A 210 10.00 2.03 12.29
N TRP A 211 9.20 2.35 13.32
CA TRP A 211 7.84 1.82 13.42
C TRP A 211 6.90 2.35 12.32
N GLN A 212 7.08 3.59 11.85
CA GLN A 212 6.36 4.09 10.65
C GLN A 212 6.80 3.36 9.37
N LEU A 213 8.08 3.02 9.25
CA LEU A 213 8.60 2.21 8.15
C LEU A 213 8.05 0.78 8.15
N ILE A 214 7.99 0.12 9.32
CA ILE A 214 7.33 -1.19 9.47
C ILE A 214 5.85 -1.09 9.09
N GLY A 215 5.15 -0.03 9.50
CA GLY A 215 3.76 0.24 9.11
C GLY A 215 3.59 0.46 7.59
N LYS A 216 4.56 1.08 6.91
CA LYS A 216 4.57 1.18 5.44
C LYS A 216 4.78 -0.18 4.77
N LEU A 217 5.77 -0.96 5.25
CA LEU A 217 6.11 -2.28 4.73
C LEU A 217 4.93 -3.26 4.87
N SER A 218 4.26 -3.23 6.03
CA SER A 218 3.06 -4.04 6.28
C SER A 218 1.94 -3.72 5.30
N SER A 219 1.62 -2.44 5.11
CA SER A 219 0.54 -2.04 4.19
C SER A 219 0.87 -2.18 2.70
N ALA A 220 2.14 -2.12 2.32
CA ALA A 220 2.59 -2.46 0.97
C ALA A 220 2.43 -3.97 0.69
N LEU A 221 2.71 -4.83 1.67
CA LEU A 221 2.42 -6.27 1.58
C LEU A 221 0.91 -6.55 1.61
N ALA A 222 0.15 -5.86 2.45
CA ALA A 222 -1.32 -5.98 2.48
C ALA A 222 -1.96 -5.63 1.14
N ARG A 223 -1.45 -4.62 0.42
CA ARG A 223 -1.89 -4.27 -0.94
C ARG A 223 -1.68 -5.42 -1.94
N LEU A 224 -0.57 -6.17 -1.82
CA LEU A 224 -0.29 -7.36 -2.65
C LEU A 224 -1.17 -8.58 -2.28
N GLU A 225 -1.47 -8.79 -1.00
CA GLU A 225 -2.35 -9.89 -0.53
C GLU A 225 -3.85 -9.64 -0.82
N GLU A 226 -4.31 -8.38 -0.75
CA GLU A 226 -5.74 -8.06 -0.71
C GLU A 226 -6.40 -7.85 -2.07
N ILE A 227 -5.70 -7.16 -2.99
CA ILE A 227 -6.29 -6.54 -4.17
C ILE A 227 -5.66 -7.13 -5.43
N PRO A 228 -6.46 -7.76 -6.32
CA PRO A 228 -5.97 -8.15 -7.64
C PRO A 228 -5.60 -6.91 -8.46
N MET A 229 -4.36 -6.85 -8.92
CA MET A 229 -3.81 -5.76 -9.74
C MET A 229 -3.19 -6.32 -11.02
N THR A 230 -2.74 -5.47 -11.96
CA THR A 230 -1.99 -6.00 -13.11
C THR A 230 -0.63 -6.52 -12.68
N THR A 231 -0.06 -7.44 -13.45
CA THR A 231 1.31 -7.94 -13.22
C THR A 231 2.37 -6.82 -13.15
N PHE A 232 2.16 -5.68 -13.84
CA PHE A 232 3.09 -4.54 -13.80
C PHE A 232 2.90 -3.66 -12.55
N ASP A 233 1.70 -3.60 -11.98
CA ASP A 233 1.45 -2.95 -10.68
C ASP A 233 1.97 -3.82 -9.54
N ILE A 234 1.79 -5.14 -9.64
CA ILE A 234 2.41 -6.12 -8.73
C ILE A 234 3.93 -6.01 -8.77
N ALA A 235 4.54 -5.85 -9.94
CA ALA A 235 5.98 -5.61 -10.05
C ALA A 235 6.41 -4.36 -9.27
N GLN A 236 5.69 -3.24 -9.43
CA GLN A 236 5.96 -1.99 -8.72
C GLN A 236 5.79 -2.14 -7.19
N TRP A 237 4.68 -2.70 -6.71
CA TRP A 237 4.44 -2.93 -5.28
C TRP A 237 5.38 -3.95 -4.66
N PHE A 238 5.77 -4.99 -5.41
CA PHE A 238 6.77 -5.97 -4.97
C PHE A 238 8.15 -5.33 -4.78
N ARG A 239 8.56 -4.41 -5.67
CA ARG A 239 9.80 -3.63 -5.45
C ARG A 239 9.68 -2.66 -4.28
N GLU A 240 8.52 -2.06 -4.06
CA GLU A 240 8.29 -1.21 -2.88
C GLU A 240 8.48 -2.01 -1.57
N VAL A 241 7.91 -3.21 -1.47
CA VAL A 241 8.14 -4.12 -0.34
C VAL A 241 9.63 -4.45 -0.17
N GLN A 242 10.36 -4.76 -1.26
CA GLN A 242 11.81 -5.02 -1.19
C GLN A 242 12.63 -3.78 -0.75
N ARG A 243 12.25 -2.56 -1.18
CA ARG A 243 12.89 -1.30 -0.76
C ARG A 243 12.70 -1.06 0.74
N LEU A 244 11.46 -1.09 1.22
CA LEU A 244 11.11 -0.84 2.62
C LEU A 244 11.71 -1.91 3.55
N LEU A 245 11.80 -3.16 3.10
CA LEU A 245 12.48 -4.24 3.84
C LEU A 245 14.00 -4.03 3.91
N LEU A 246 14.64 -3.62 2.81
CA LEU A 246 16.07 -3.28 2.81
C LEU A 246 16.39 -2.06 3.67
N GLU A 247 15.49 -1.08 3.72
CA GLU A 247 15.57 0.08 4.62
C GLU A 247 15.46 -0.33 6.10
N ALA A 248 14.48 -1.19 6.44
CA ALA A 248 14.30 -1.66 7.81
C ALA A 248 15.50 -2.49 8.29
N ARG A 249 16.02 -3.38 7.43
CA ARG A 249 17.27 -4.12 7.68
C ARG A 249 18.47 -3.18 7.78
N ALA A 250 18.54 -2.13 6.97
CA ALA A 250 19.58 -1.09 7.06
C ALA A 250 19.55 -0.36 8.40
N TRP A 251 18.35 -0.01 8.91
CA TRP A 251 18.20 0.62 10.22
C TRP A 251 18.66 -0.30 11.36
N CYS A 252 18.34 -1.60 11.31
CA CYS A 252 18.81 -2.57 12.31
C CYS A 252 20.34 -2.69 12.31
N ILE A 253 20.97 -2.90 11.14
CA ILE A 253 22.43 -2.96 11.00
C ILE A 253 23.08 -1.64 11.43
N TYR A 254 22.48 -0.51 11.05
CA TYR A 254 23.00 0.82 11.40
C TYR A 254 23.06 0.99 12.92
N THR A 255 21.95 0.67 13.59
CA THR A 255 21.76 0.87 15.02
C THR A 255 22.65 -0.07 15.84
N ASP A 256 22.71 -1.36 15.49
CA ASP A 256 23.43 -2.36 16.32
C ASP A 256 24.92 -2.49 16.00
N VAL A 257 25.35 -2.19 14.77
CA VAL A 257 26.75 -2.39 14.31
C VAL A 257 27.45 -1.08 13.92
N VAL A 258 26.81 -0.24 13.10
CA VAL A 258 27.49 0.94 12.54
C VAL A 258 27.61 2.08 13.56
N VAL A 259 26.58 2.34 14.35
CA VAL A 259 26.61 3.39 15.39
C VAL A 259 27.71 3.11 16.43
N PRO A 260 27.88 1.90 16.99
CA PRO A 260 29.03 1.58 17.83
C PRO A 260 30.40 1.80 17.15
N ARG A 261 30.58 1.32 15.91
CA ARG A 261 31.83 1.54 15.14
C ARG A 261 32.12 3.02 14.85
N LEU A 262 31.09 3.84 14.66
CA LEU A 262 31.21 5.29 14.49
C LEU A 262 31.54 6.00 15.81
N ALA A 263 31.03 5.51 16.94
CA ALA A 263 31.16 6.12 18.27
C ALA A 263 32.52 5.89 18.93
N ASP A 264 33.12 4.70 18.77
CA ASP A 264 34.53 4.47 19.14
C ASP A 264 35.46 4.97 18.01
N PRO A 265 36.32 5.99 18.25
CA PRO A 265 37.28 6.46 17.25
C PRO A 265 38.61 5.68 17.26
N LEU A 266 38.89 4.88 18.29
CA LEU A 266 40.19 4.25 18.55
C LEU A 266 40.34 2.93 17.80
N THR A 267 39.30 2.10 17.75
CA THR A 267 39.34 0.84 16.98
C THR A 267 39.33 1.11 15.48
N SER A 268 40.11 0.36 14.70
CA SER A 268 40.06 0.40 13.24
C SER A 268 39.61 -0.95 12.69
N HIS A 269 38.54 -0.91 11.90
CA HIS A 269 37.98 -2.05 11.16
C HIS A 269 38.29 -1.95 9.66
N ALA A 270 39.25 -1.13 9.23
CA ALA A 270 39.60 -0.96 7.81
C ALA A 270 39.96 -2.29 7.08
N ASN A 271 40.41 -3.30 7.84
CA ASN A 271 40.70 -4.65 7.34
C ASN A 271 39.51 -5.62 7.42
N ASN A 272 38.40 -5.28 8.09
CA ASN A 272 37.14 -6.03 8.11
C ASN A 272 36.05 -5.22 7.39
N VAL A 273 35.96 -5.40 6.08
CA VAL A 273 35.02 -4.71 5.20
C VAL A 273 33.67 -5.42 5.23
N LEU A 274 32.67 -4.77 5.80
CA LEU A 274 31.32 -5.34 5.95
C LEU A 274 30.59 -5.40 4.58
N PRO A 275 29.78 -6.45 4.32
CA PRO A 275 28.97 -6.58 3.11
C PRO A 275 27.74 -5.67 3.15
N LEU A 276 27.98 -4.37 3.05
CA LEU A 276 26.98 -3.30 3.06
C LEU A 276 26.99 -2.54 1.74
N ARG A 277 25.85 -1.98 1.36
CA ARG A 277 25.64 -1.16 0.15
C ARG A 277 26.66 -0.02 0.04
N GLY A 278 27.07 0.58 1.16
CA GLY A 278 28.07 1.64 1.17
C GLY A 278 27.59 2.95 0.54
N VAL A 279 28.51 3.91 0.40
CA VAL A 279 28.20 5.27 -0.10
C VAL A 279 29.34 5.91 -0.89
N PHE A 280 28.96 6.73 -1.87
CA PHE A 280 29.82 7.75 -2.46
C PHE A 280 29.91 8.97 -1.55
N THR A 281 31.03 9.69 -1.55
CA THR A 281 31.16 10.98 -0.86
C THR A 281 32.16 11.88 -1.57
N GLY A 282 31.93 13.20 -1.60
CA GLY A 282 32.94 14.18 -1.99
C GLY A 282 33.92 14.54 -0.85
N ARG A 283 33.56 14.23 0.40
CA ARG A 283 34.27 14.66 1.61
C ARG A 283 35.23 13.58 2.09
N LEU A 284 36.54 13.85 2.01
CA LEU A 284 37.59 12.93 2.47
C LEU A 284 37.43 12.53 3.94
N SER A 285 37.06 13.47 4.83
CA SER A 285 36.83 13.18 6.26
C SER A 285 35.65 12.23 6.53
N VAL A 286 34.70 12.11 5.61
CA VAL A 286 33.66 11.06 5.64
C VAL A 286 34.26 9.76 5.13
N ALA A 287 35.02 9.77 4.03
CA ALA A 287 35.69 8.58 3.51
C ALA A 287 36.65 7.95 4.54
N GLU A 288 37.44 8.76 5.26
CA GLU A 288 38.30 8.34 6.37
C GLU A 288 37.51 7.67 7.50
N ARG A 289 36.40 8.27 7.92
CA ARG A 289 35.53 7.73 8.98
C ARG A 289 34.91 6.38 8.58
N LEU A 290 34.37 6.28 7.37
CA LEU A 290 33.70 5.07 6.89
C LEU A 290 34.69 3.94 6.55
N PHE A 291 35.84 4.29 5.97
CA PHE A 291 36.97 3.36 5.78
C PHE A 291 37.42 2.76 7.13
N ARG A 292 37.64 3.61 8.16
CA ARG A 292 37.97 3.16 9.53
C ARG A 292 36.89 2.23 10.11
N CYS A 293 35.61 2.46 9.81
CA CYS A 293 34.52 1.60 10.28
C CYS A 293 34.36 0.29 9.48
N GLY A 294 35.16 0.08 8.43
CA GLY A 294 35.01 -1.09 7.54
C GLY A 294 33.78 -1.00 6.62
N ILE A 295 33.25 0.20 6.35
CA ILE A 295 32.07 0.40 5.50
C ILE A 295 32.55 0.67 4.07
N PRO A 296 32.06 -0.04 3.04
CA PRO A 296 32.36 0.24 1.64
C PRO A 296 32.14 1.71 1.28
N VAL A 297 33.18 2.36 0.78
CA VAL A 297 33.15 3.80 0.50
C VAL A 297 33.90 4.17 -0.78
N TRP A 298 33.35 5.13 -1.50
CA TRP A 298 33.88 5.63 -2.76
C TRP A 298 34.05 7.16 -2.68
N TRP A 299 35.30 7.62 -2.64
CA TRP A 299 35.60 9.05 -2.62
C TRP A 299 35.57 9.61 -4.05
N ILE A 300 34.59 10.48 -4.32
CA ILE A 300 34.52 11.33 -5.51
C ILE A 300 35.51 12.47 -5.29
N ARG A 301 36.64 12.45 -6.01
CA ARG A 301 37.79 13.32 -5.77
C ARG A 301 38.16 14.15 -7.00
N PRO A 302 38.56 15.42 -6.84
CA PRO A 302 39.11 16.21 -7.94
C PRO A 302 40.38 15.55 -8.49
N ALA A 303 40.60 15.62 -9.80
CA ALA A 303 41.77 15.02 -10.45
C ALA A 303 43.11 15.50 -9.85
N HIS A 304 43.19 16.76 -9.39
CA HIS A 304 44.39 17.30 -8.74
C HIS A 304 44.78 16.61 -7.41
N THR A 305 43.89 15.78 -6.84
CA THR A 305 44.18 15.01 -5.61
C THR A 305 44.81 13.64 -5.88
N LEU A 306 44.90 13.20 -7.14
CA LEU A 306 45.65 12.01 -7.53
C LEU A 306 47.10 12.42 -7.78
N THR A 307 48.03 11.85 -7.01
CA THR A 307 49.44 12.23 -7.05
C THR A 307 50.35 11.01 -7.10
N ASN A 308 51.63 11.23 -7.40
CA ASN A 308 52.69 10.23 -7.25
C ASN A 308 52.87 9.69 -5.81
N ARG A 309 52.18 10.24 -4.80
CA ARG A 309 52.12 9.71 -3.42
C ARG A 309 50.84 8.91 -3.14
N THR A 310 49.91 8.81 -4.09
CA THR A 310 48.69 8.00 -3.98
C THR A 310 48.99 6.55 -4.37
N THR A 311 48.70 5.59 -3.49
CA THR A 311 48.76 4.17 -3.82
C THR A 311 47.60 3.81 -4.72
N ILE A 312 47.87 3.39 -5.96
CA ILE A 312 46.86 2.94 -6.91
C ILE A 312 47.12 1.46 -7.18
N MET A 313 46.19 0.59 -6.78
CA MET A 313 46.30 -0.86 -7.02
C MET A 313 45.67 -1.25 -8.35
N ARG A 314 44.43 -0.85 -8.57
CA ARG A 314 43.65 -1.21 -9.77
C ARG A 314 42.97 0.02 -10.37
N VAL A 315 42.86 0.02 -11.69
CA VAL A 315 42.13 1.02 -12.48
C VAL A 315 41.19 0.26 -13.41
N HIS A 316 39.89 0.52 -13.29
CA HIS A 316 38.83 -0.21 -13.99
C HIS A 316 37.79 0.75 -14.58
N PRO A 317 37.02 0.33 -15.60
CA PRO A 317 35.77 1.00 -15.95
C PRO A 317 34.79 0.92 -14.78
N VAL A 318 33.82 1.84 -14.73
CA VAL A 318 32.73 1.76 -13.74
C VAL A 318 31.85 0.54 -14.01
N LEU A 319 31.41 -0.13 -12.94
CA LEU A 319 30.45 -1.22 -12.99
C LEU A 319 29.05 -0.65 -13.30
N PRO A 320 28.42 -1.00 -14.44
CA PRO A 320 27.13 -0.43 -14.83
C PRO A 320 25.98 -1.05 -14.03
N PRO A 321 24.86 -0.32 -13.83
CA PRO A 321 23.65 -0.83 -13.16
C PRO A 321 23.05 -2.04 -13.87
N SER A 322 23.30 -2.19 -15.17
CA SER A 322 22.90 -3.36 -15.98
C SER A 322 23.57 -4.68 -15.59
N VAL A 323 24.43 -4.71 -14.56
CA VAL A 323 24.90 -5.95 -13.92
C VAL A 323 23.78 -6.65 -13.13
N HIS A 324 22.78 -5.88 -12.65
CA HIS A 324 21.69 -6.35 -11.79
C HIS A 324 20.31 -5.89 -12.30
N PHE A 325 20.21 -4.65 -12.78
CA PHE A 325 18.95 -4.05 -13.21
C PHE A 325 18.67 -4.24 -14.70
N ASN A 326 17.42 -4.54 -15.06
CA ASN A 326 16.98 -4.67 -16.45
C ASN A 326 16.66 -3.29 -17.05
N MET A 327 17.71 -2.54 -17.39
CA MET A 327 17.70 -1.14 -17.91
C MET A 327 16.92 -0.91 -19.23
N ARG A 328 16.05 -1.83 -19.65
CA ARG A 328 15.10 -1.65 -20.76
C ARG A 328 13.87 -0.88 -20.30
N GLU A 329 13.16 -0.28 -21.26
CA GLU A 329 11.97 0.55 -21.02
C GLU A 329 10.65 -0.20 -21.25
N GLU A 330 10.71 -1.46 -21.69
CA GLU A 330 9.54 -2.31 -21.92
C GLU A 330 9.41 -3.38 -20.83
N MET A 331 8.46 -3.22 -19.93
CA MET A 331 8.05 -4.27 -18.99
C MET A 331 7.37 -5.40 -19.76
N LYS A 332 7.75 -6.66 -19.52
CA LYS A 332 7.20 -7.83 -20.24
C LYS A 332 6.82 -8.95 -19.29
N HIS A 333 5.63 -9.50 -19.46
CA HIS A 333 5.11 -10.60 -18.65
C HIS A 333 4.18 -11.50 -19.47
N GLY A 334 4.56 -12.78 -19.64
CA GLY A 334 3.90 -13.68 -20.58
C GLY A 334 3.81 -13.08 -21.99
N ARG A 335 2.59 -12.97 -22.52
CA ARG A 335 2.30 -12.35 -23.84
C ARG A 335 2.12 -10.82 -23.79
N HIS A 336 2.22 -10.20 -22.63
CA HIS A 336 1.89 -8.78 -22.43
C HIS A 336 3.17 -7.93 -22.34
N THR A 337 3.14 -6.74 -22.94
CA THR A 337 4.20 -5.73 -22.91
C THR A 337 3.58 -4.38 -22.58
N MET A 338 4.27 -3.57 -21.77
CA MET A 338 3.90 -2.20 -21.44
C MET A 338 5.16 -1.34 -21.35
N VAL A 339 5.09 -0.07 -21.73
CA VAL A 339 6.17 0.89 -21.46
C VAL A 339 6.23 1.13 -19.95
N ALA A 340 7.43 1.11 -19.37
CA ALA A 340 7.63 1.33 -17.95
C ALA A 340 7.17 2.76 -17.56
N PRO A 341 6.54 2.93 -16.37
CA PRO A 341 6.10 4.25 -15.91
C PRO A 341 7.22 5.29 -15.92
N SER A 342 6.89 6.50 -16.37
CA SER A 342 7.80 7.64 -16.50
C SER A 342 7.16 8.92 -15.97
N TRP A 343 8.00 9.88 -15.58
CA TRP A 343 7.59 11.07 -14.85
C TRP A 343 8.23 12.33 -15.47
N LEU A 344 7.36 13.22 -15.95
CA LEU A 344 7.73 14.40 -16.76
C LEU A 344 8.31 15.58 -15.95
N LYS A 345 8.21 15.57 -14.61
CA LYS A 345 8.79 16.62 -13.75
C LYS A 345 10.30 16.40 -13.60
N SER A 346 11.09 16.90 -14.55
CA SER A 346 12.56 16.86 -14.47
C SER A 346 13.14 17.77 -13.37
N SER A 347 12.36 18.73 -12.87
CA SER A 347 12.71 19.66 -11.78
C SER A 347 12.81 19.02 -10.39
N THR A 348 12.67 17.70 -10.25
CA THR A 348 12.88 16.98 -8.98
C THR A 348 14.35 16.58 -8.75
N PHE A 349 15.22 16.77 -9.74
CA PHE A 349 16.67 16.56 -9.62
C PHE A 349 17.45 17.87 -9.82
N ASP A 350 16.87 18.98 -9.38
CA ASP A 350 17.56 20.27 -9.34
C ASP A 350 18.77 20.18 -8.40
N ASN A 351 19.88 20.80 -8.79
CA ASN A 351 21.20 20.62 -8.15
C ASN A 351 21.34 21.39 -6.82
N VAL A 352 20.24 21.60 -6.10
CA VAL A 352 20.12 22.57 -4.99
C VAL A 352 19.71 21.87 -3.69
N SER A 353 20.70 21.48 -2.90
CA SER A 353 20.60 21.19 -1.46
C SER A 353 19.73 20.02 -0.94
N GLU A 354 18.81 19.45 -1.72
CA GLU A 354 17.89 18.42 -1.22
C GLU A 354 18.53 17.04 -1.02
N SER A 355 17.95 16.24 -0.11
CA SER A 355 18.32 14.84 0.08
C SER A 355 17.95 14.03 -1.15
N ILE A 356 18.77 13.04 -1.53
CA ILE A 356 18.38 12.07 -2.56
C ILE A 356 17.14 11.24 -2.13
N ALA A 357 16.87 11.14 -0.83
CA ALA A 357 15.67 10.50 -0.31
C ALA A 357 14.44 11.42 -0.32
N ASP A 358 14.63 12.74 -0.21
CA ASP A 358 13.57 13.72 -0.50
C ASP A 358 13.22 13.69 -1.99
N GLN A 359 14.23 13.80 -2.87
CA GLN A 359 14.06 13.74 -4.33
C GLN A 359 13.40 12.44 -4.82
N LEU A 360 13.67 11.31 -4.15
CA LEU A 360 13.06 10.02 -4.47
C LEU A 360 11.71 9.76 -3.79
N ARG A 361 11.33 10.50 -2.74
CA ARG A 361 10.07 10.33 -2.02
C ARG A 361 8.82 10.40 -2.91
N PRO A 362 8.69 11.35 -3.87
CA PRO A 362 7.55 11.40 -4.78
C PRO A 362 7.32 10.09 -5.56
N TYR A 363 8.34 9.28 -5.79
CA TYR A 363 8.26 8.02 -6.54
C TYR A 363 7.96 6.79 -5.68
N SER A 364 8.01 6.91 -4.34
CA SER A 364 7.60 5.86 -3.40
C SER A 364 6.09 5.64 -3.47
N LEU A 365 5.66 4.39 -3.67
CA LEU A 365 4.23 4.02 -3.65
C LEU A 365 3.65 4.12 -2.23
N SER A 366 4.46 3.80 -1.21
CA SER A 366 4.10 3.94 0.20
C SER A 366 4.15 5.39 0.72
N GLY A 367 4.63 6.33 -0.10
CA GLY A 367 4.48 7.78 0.08
C GLY A 367 3.17 8.35 -0.50
N ARG A 368 2.30 7.52 -1.08
CA ARG A 368 1.06 7.95 -1.76
C ARG A 368 -0.18 7.29 -1.15
N PRO A 369 -1.32 8.01 -1.03
CA PRO A 369 -2.60 7.41 -0.68
C PRO A 369 -2.99 6.28 -1.63
N THR A 370 -3.26 5.11 -1.06
CA THR A 370 -3.70 3.89 -1.78
C THR A 370 -5.16 3.93 -2.21
N LEU A 371 -5.96 4.87 -1.67
CA LEU A 371 -7.25 5.27 -2.23
C LEU A 371 -7.14 6.73 -2.66
N ARG A 372 -7.47 7.00 -3.92
CA ARG A 372 -7.76 8.37 -4.37
C ARG A 372 -9.21 8.72 -3.98
N LYS A 373 -9.54 10.00 -4.03
CA LYS A 373 -10.92 10.47 -3.91
C LYS A 373 -11.80 9.80 -4.98
N VAL A 374 -13.02 9.42 -4.60
CA VAL A 374 -14.00 8.78 -5.48
C VAL A 374 -15.13 9.74 -5.83
N GLU A 375 -15.57 9.69 -7.08
CA GLU A 375 -16.64 10.52 -7.63
C GLU A 375 -17.77 9.65 -8.17
N ALA A 376 -18.92 10.28 -8.48
CA ALA A 376 -20.00 9.65 -9.21
C ALA A 376 -19.55 9.19 -10.61
N VAL A 377 -20.22 8.18 -11.19
CA VAL A 377 -20.14 7.91 -12.67
C VAL A 377 -20.75 9.20 -13.22
N TRP A 378 -22.08 9.31 -13.11
CA TRP A 378 -22.84 10.08 -14.09
C TRP A 378 -23.30 11.36 -13.38
N LEU A 379 -22.34 12.28 -13.20
CA LEU A 379 -22.53 13.61 -12.63
C LEU A 379 -23.69 14.34 -13.33
N GLU A 380 -24.60 14.93 -12.56
CA GLU A 380 -25.62 15.82 -13.11
C GLU A 380 -25.02 17.23 -13.24
N ASP A 381 -24.49 17.54 -14.43
CA ASP A 381 -23.93 18.84 -14.79
C ASP A 381 -25.00 19.94 -14.69
N SER A 382 -25.15 20.46 -13.48
CA SER A 382 -26.26 21.32 -13.06
C SER A 382 -26.19 22.74 -13.64
N ASN A 383 -25.15 23.04 -14.43
CA ASN A 383 -24.82 24.37 -14.93
C ASN A 383 -24.89 24.52 -16.46
N VAL A 384 -25.20 23.47 -17.24
CA VAL A 384 -25.25 23.56 -18.72
C VAL A 384 -26.58 24.14 -19.21
N THR A 385 -26.87 25.38 -18.78
CA THR A 385 -27.83 26.31 -19.40
C THR A 385 -27.25 27.72 -19.43
N GLY A 386 -26.07 27.85 -20.03
CA GLY A 386 -25.42 29.11 -20.35
C GLY A 386 -24.55 28.92 -21.59
N HIS A 387 -24.82 29.69 -22.66
CA HIS A 387 -24.06 29.59 -23.90
C HIS A 387 -22.65 30.14 -23.71
N HIS A 388 -21.64 29.31 -23.97
CA HIS A 388 -20.42 29.73 -24.64
C HIS A 388 -19.82 28.53 -25.40
N GLU A 389 -19.73 28.67 -26.72
CA GLU A 389 -18.77 27.89 -27.50
C GLU A 389 -17.37 28.44 -27.17
N GLN A 390 -16.48 27.56 -26.71
CA GLN A 390 -15.03 27.75 -26.77
C GLN A 390 -14.41 26.40 -27.11
N ASP A 391 -13.65 26.36 -28.19
CA ASP A 391 -13.04 25.14 -28.72
C ASP A 391 -11.97 24.58 -27.77
N ILE A 392 -11.96 23.25 -27.61
CA ILE A 392 -10.90 22.54 -26.90
C ILE A 392 -9.77 22.28 -27.89
N GLU A 393 -8.82 23.22 -28.02
CA GLU A 393 -7.52 22.89 -28.61
C GLU A 393 -6.75 21.89 -27.72
N PRO A 394 -6.00 20.95 -28.30
CA PRO A 394 -5.16 20.03 -27.54
C PRO A 394 -3.97 20.77 -26.92
N LEU A 395 -3.65 20.46 -25.66
CA LEU A 395 -2.54 21.05 -24.92
C LEU A 395 -1.18 20.84 -25.63
N ALA A 396 -0.74 21.86 -26.36
CA ALA A 396 0.51 21.89 -27.09
C ALA A 396 1.52 22.85 -26.46
N VAL A 397 2.72 22.34 -26.24
CA VAL A 397 4.03 23.02 -26.37
C VAL A 397 4.03 24.56 -26.25
N CYS A 398 4.33 25.09 -25.06
CA CYS A 398 4.86 26.45 -24.93
C CYS A 398 6.39 26.42 -25.08
N VAL A 399 6.91 27.01 -26.16
CA VAL A 399 8.34 27.25 -26.38
C VAL A 399 8.57 28.75 -26.58
N GLY A 400 9.63 29.27 -25.93
CA GLY A 400 9.98 30.69 -25.96
C GLY A 400 9.38 31.48 -24.77
N GLY A 401 9.96 32.61 -24.38
CA GLY A 401 11.18 33.24 -24.92
C GLY A 401 11.62 34.42 -24.05
N SER A 402 12.88 34.83 -24.19
CA SER A 402 13.50 35.84 -23.32
C SER A 402 12.87 37.23 -23.43
N SER A 403 12.72 37.91 -22.30
CA SER A 403 12.89 39.36 -22.22
C SER A 403 13.56 39.73 -20.90
N GLU A 404 14.45 40.71 -20.94
CA GLU A 404 15.09 41.30 -19.77
C GLU A 404 14.13 42.23 -19.02
N LEU A 405 14.35 42.41 -17.72
CA LEU A 405 14.16 43.71 -17.05
C LEU A 405 14.95 43.77 -15.73
N ARG A 406 15.69 44.86 -15.54
CA ARG A 406 16.36 45.25 -14.29
C ARG A 406 15.43 46.14 -13.44
N ILE A 407 15.68 46.18 -12.13
CA ILE A 407 15.66 47.31 -11.17
C ILE A 407 15.73 46.67 -9.77
N GLU A 408 16.90 46.69 -9.13
CA GLU A 408 17.25 47.52 -7.95
C GLU A 408 16.40 47.19 -6.71
N GLN A 409 16.96 46.53 -5.69
CA GLN A 409 17.77 47.08 -4.57
C GLN A 409 17.00 48.02 -3.63
N GLU A 410 16.76 47.56 -2.39
CA GLU A 410 16.79 48.41 -1.21
C GLU A 410 17.14 47.60 0.05
N ASP A 411 17.96 48.17 0.94
CA ASP A 411 18.40 47.58 2.21
C ASP A 411 17.51 48.05 3.38
N VAL A 412 17.12 47.16 4.29
CA VAL A 412 16.74 47.56 5.66
C VAL A 412 17.37 46.64 6.70
N SER A 413 18.13 47.23 7.62
CA SER A 413 18.93 46.51 8.62
C SER A 413 18.24 46.30 9.96
N GLY A 414 18.08 45.03 10.36
CA GLY A 414 18.40 44.45 11.68
C GLY A 414 17.86 45.01 13.01
N ARG A 415 17.90 44.15 14.04
CA ARG A 415 18.37 44.49 15.41
C ARG A 415 18.59 43.22 16.25
N SER A 416 19.36 43.34 17.34
CA SER A 416 19.60 42.25 18.30
C SER A 416 19.70 42.77 19.73
N HIS A 417 19.24 41.95 20.69
CA HIS A 417 19.46 42.02 22.14
C HIS A 417 19.16 40.58 22.66
N ARG A 418 19.93 39.88 23.52
CA ARG A 418 20.51 40.19 24.85
C ARG A 418 19.43 40.54 25.90
N GLY A 419 19.31 39.87 27.05
CA GLY A 419 20.08 38.75 27.61
C GLY A 419 19.43 38.14 28.87
N ALA A 420 20.18 37.33 29.63
CA ALA A 420 19.76 36.65 30.87
C ALA A 420 20.01 37.55 32.13
N PRO A 421 20.24 37.10 33.40
CA PRO A 421 20.22 35.75 34.04
C PRO A 421 19.62 35.72 35.50
N VAL A 422 20.01 34.73 36.33
CA VAL A 422 20.20 34.74 37.83
C VAL A 422 19.21 33.97 38.75
N GLU A 423 19.66 32.79 39.23
CA GLU A 423 19.70 32.26 40.64
C GLU A 423 18.41 32.09 41.51
N ASN A 424 18.33 31.37 42.67
CA ASN A 424 19.30 30.52 43.43
C ASN A 424 18.67 29.45 44.38
N LEU A 425 19.50 28.46 44.79
CA LEU A 425 19.62 27.74 46.09
C LEU A 425 18.52 26.85 46.77
N GLN A 426 19.03 25.78 47.43
CA GLN A 426 18.54 25.01 48.61
C GLN A 426 17.30 24.07 48.45
N SER A 427 17.13 22.97 49.21
CA SER A 427 18.08 22.03 49.89
C SER A 427 17.32 20.82 50.47
N GLY A 428 17.89 19.58 50.47
CA GLY A 428 17.31 18.47 51.25
C GLY A 428 17.89 17.06 51.01
N LYS A 429 18.01 16.26 52.09
CA LYS A 429 18.33 14.82 52.17
C LYS A 429 17.69 14.26 53.46
N PRO A 430 17.59 12.93 53.65
CA PRO A 430 16.80 11.94 52.91
C PRO A 430 15.70 11.36 53.85
N PRO A 431 15.14 10.16 53.57
CA PRO A 431 15.56 9.02 54.40
C PRO A 431 15.80 7.74 53.58
N ALA A 432 16.38 6.72 54.23
CA ALA A 432 16.63 5.41 53.65
C ALA A 432 15.66 4.36 54.20
N PHE A 433 15.30 3.38 53.36
CA PHE A 433 14.79 2.07 53.78
C PHE A 433 15.43 0.99 52.91
N ALA A 434 15.77 -0.14 53.54
CA ALA A 434 16.36 -1.30 52.87
C ALA A 434 15.60 -2.57 53.28
N VAL A 435 15.24 -3.40 52.31
CA VAL A 435 14.66 -4.74 52.53
C VAL A 435 15.29 -5.74 51.55
N ALA A 436 15.41 -6.98 51.98
CA ALA A 436 16.27 -8.03 51.43
C ALA A 436 15.91 -8.56 50.02
N LEU A 437 16.92 -9.16 49.40
CA LEU A 437 16.82 -10.05 48.24
C LEU A 437 16.34 -11.46 48.66
N ALA A 438 15.51 -12.10 47.82
CA ALA A 438 15.31 -13.55 47.80
C ALA A 438 14.82 -14.01 46.40
N PRO A 439 15.38 -15.08 45.79
CA PRO A 439 14.98 -15.55 44.46
C PRO A 439 14.08 -16.82 44.50
N PRO A 440 13.21 -17.03 43.49
CA PRO A 440 12.59 -18.32 43.22
C PRO A 440 13.44 -19.19 42.26
N ALA A 441 13.33 -20.52 42.40
CA ALA A 441 14.05 -21.53 41.62
C ALA A 441 13.17 -22.12 40.47
N PRO A 442 13.71 -22.88 39.51
CA PRO A 442 13.01 -23.22 38.26
C PRO A 442 12.06 -24.42 38.35
N ILE A 443 11.08 -24.48 37.44
CA ILE A 443 10.14 -25.60 37.27
C ILE A 443 10.35 -26.26 35.88
N GLN A 444 9.98 -27.55 35.78
CA GLN A 444 10.51 -28.52 34.82
C GLN A 444 9.59 -28.79 33.61
N LYS A 445 10.17 -29.43 32.57
CA LYS A 445 9.45 -29.94 31.38
C LYS A 445 8.86 -31.34 31.62
N PRO A 446 7.66 -31.65 31.11
CA PRO A 446 7.31 -32.95 30.51
C PRO A 446 7.52 -32.87 28.98
N VAL A 447 8.18 -33.79 28.27
CA VAL A 447 8.11 -35.28 28.22
C VAL A 447 6.84 -35.78 27.51
N ALA A 448 7.04 -36.44 26.37
CA ALA A 448 5.98 -36.91 25.48
C ALA A 448 5.52 -38.35 25.78
N ARG A 449 4.35 -38.74 25.24
CA ARG A 449 3.93 -40.14 25.10
C ARG A 449 3.30 -40.41 23.73
N ARG A 450 3.60 -41.57 23.16
CA ARG A 450 2.83 -42.20 22.07
C ARG A 450 1.63 -42.95 22.66
N GLY A 451 0.60 -43.15 21.85
CA GLY A 451 -0.42 -44.18 22.03
C GLY A 451 -0.84 -44.73 20.66
N HIS A 452 -0.78 -46.05 20.49
CA HIS A 452 -1.38 -46.74 19.34
C HIS A 452 -2.83 -47.12 19.66
N GLY A 453 -3.65 -47.33 18.63
CA GLY A 453 -5.03 -47.80 18.74
C GLY A 453 -5.60 -48.17 17.38
N GLU A 454 -5.27 -49.38 16.89
CA GLU A 454 -5.98 -50.03 15.78
C GLU A 454 -7.30 -50.63 16.30
N TYR A 455 -8.33 -50.71 15.45
CA TYR A 455 -9.24 -51.86 15.35
C TYR A 455 -10.13 -51.74 14.09
N ASP A 456 -10.46 -52.88 13.48
CA ASP A 456 -11.08 -53.00 12.15
C ASP A 456 -12.61 -53.11 12.12
N PHE A 457 -13.17 -52.81 10.94
CA PHE A 457 -14.31 -53.42 10.18
C PHE A 457 -15.33 -54.40 10.86
N PRO A 458 -16.59 -54.54 10.35
CA PRO A 458 -16.94 -54.55 8.91
C PRO A 458 -18.29 -53.92 8.46
N LEU A 459 -18.54 -54.00 7.14
CA LEU A 459 -19.83 -53.72 6.47
C LEU A 459 -20.82 -54.90 6.60
N SER A 460 -22.13 -54.68 6.36
CA SER A 460 -22.90 -55.37 5.27
C SER A 460 -24.44 -55.12 5.27
N VAL A 461 -24.97 -54.62 4.13
CA VAL A 461 -26.22 -54.99 3.38
C VAL A 461 -27.56 -55.33 4.08
N MET A 462 -28.64 -54.58 3.72
CA MET A 462 -29.96 -54.99 3.12
C MET A 462 -30.86 -53.72 3.01
N GLN A 463 -31.58 -53.40 1.92
CA GLN A 463 -32.84 -53.94 1.35
C GLN A 463 -34.06 -53.88 2.31
N ALA A 464 -35.29 -53.47 1.92
CA ALA A 464 -35.82 -52.80 0.70
C ALA A 464 -37.28 -52.30 0.95
N MET A 465 -37.89 -51.59 -0.04
CA MET A 465 -39.36 -51.35 -0.21
C MET A 465 -40.05 -50.39 0.82
N ASP A 466 -41.18 -49.72 0.53
CA ASP A 466 -42.09 -49.78 -0.64
C ASP A 466 -42.80 -48.43 -1.00
N GLU A 467 -43.76 -48.47 -1.93
CA GLU A 467 -44.53 -47.35 -2.57
C GLU A 467 -45.39 -46.46 -1.60
N VAL A 468 -46.05 -45.35 -1.98
CA VAL A 468 -47.26 -45.26 -2.86
C VAL A 468 -47.54 -43.83 -3.40
N SER A 469 -47.83 -43.78 -4.71
CA SER A 469 -48.71 -42.90 -5.53
C SER A 469 -49.02 -41.41 -5.27
N SER A 470 -49.16 -40.72 -6.41
CA SER A 470 -49.56 -39.33 -6.65
C SER A 470 -51.07 -39.02 -6.53
N GLY A 471 -51.42 -37.73 -6.44
CA GLY A 471 -52.80 -37.22 -6.55
C GLY A 471 -52.85 -35.78 -7.10
N VAL A 472 -53.89 -35.44 -7.89
CA VAL A 472 -53.86 -34.27 -8.82
C VAL A 472 -54.94 -33.20 -8.57
N ALA A 473 -54.47 -31.96 -8.38
CA ALA A 473 -55.06 -30.63 -8.68
C ALA A 473 -56.52 -30.27 -8.30
N LYS A 474 -56.72 -28.99 -7.87
CA LYS A 474 -57.58 -28.04 -8.63
C LYS A 474 -57.49 -26.54 -8.23
N ARG A 475 -57.13 -25.77 -9.26
CA ARG A 475 -57.36 -24.33 -9.55
C ARG A 475 -58.61 -23.69 -8.92
N ARG A 476 -58.47 -22.48 -8.34
CA ARG A 476 -59.55 -21.46 -8.31
C ARG A 476 -58.97 -20.03 -8.37
N LYS A 477 -59.68 -19.10 -9.01
CA LYS A 477 -59.42 -17.64 -9.07
C LYS A 477 -60.57 -16.91 -8.39
N THR A 478 -60.28 -15.76 -7.79
CA THR A 478 -61.25 -14.66 -7.61
C THR A 478 -60.51 -13.33 -7.62
N GLN A 479 -61.13 -12.30 -8.21
CA GLN A 479 -60.68 -10.91 -8.16
C GLN A 479 -61.71 -10.11 -7.34
N SER A 480 -61.29 -9.06 -6.65
CA SER A 480 -62.16 -7.89 -6.47
C SER A 480 -61.38 -6.60 -6.21
N THR A 481 -61.76 -5.59 -6.99
CA THR A 481 -61.74 -4.15 -6.70
C THR A 481 -62.52 -3.79 -5.42
N ALA A 482 -62.47 -2.58 -4.83
CA ALA A 482 -61.53 -1.43 -4.82
C ALA A 482 -62.10 -0.34 -3.84
N VAL A 483 -61.59 0.89 -3.90
CA VAL A 483 -62.25 2.16 -3.47
C VAL A 483 -62.34 2.51 -1.96
N SER A 484 -61.31 3.25 -1.52
CA SER A 484 -61.36 4.57 -0.83
C SER A 484 -61.88 4.79 0.62
N ASN A 485 -61.29 5.83 1.22
CA ASN A 485 -61.87 6.83 2.14
C ASN A 485 -62.06 6.53 3.65
N TRP A 486 -61.00 6.88 4.41
CA TRP A 486 -61.01 7.92 5.44
C TRP A 486 -62.27 8.10 6.32
N ARG A 487 -62.19 7.62 7.56
CA ARG A 487 -62.72 8.27 8.78
C ARG A 487 -61.90 7.82 9.99
N GLN A 488 -61.51 8.74 10.87
CA GLN A 488 -61.09 8.39 12.24
C GLN A 488 -62.33 8.13 13.10
N PRO A 489 -62.19 7.34 14.18
CA PRO A 489 -62.36 7.97 15.51
C PRO A 489 -61.37 7.47 16.58
N SER A 490 -61.58 7.99 17.79
CA SER A 490 -60.77 7.94 19.00
C SER A 490 -60.61 6.59 19.72
N MET A 491 -59.40 6.38 20.26
CA MET A 491 -59.05 5.92 21.63
C MET A 491 -59.79 4.74 22.33
N LEU A 492 -58.96 3.88 22.94
CA LEU A 492 -59.27 2.83 23.94
C LEU A 492 -59.96 1.54 23.42
N PRO A 493 -59.83 0.39 24.11
CA PRO A 493 -58.52 -0.26 24.29
C PRO A 493 -58.53 -1.80 24.07
N GLY A 494 -57.40 -2.35 23.62
CA GLY A 494 -56.97 -3.72 23.93
C GLY A 494 -57.68 -4.89 23.23
N HIS A 495 -57.02 -5.44 22.20
CA HIS A 495 -57.02 -6.88 21.88
C HIS A 495 -55.63 -7.26 21.31
N PRO A 496 -55.22 -8.55 21.29
CA PRO A 496 -53.82 -8.93 21.20
C PRO A 496 -53.20 -8.67 19.82
N SER A 497 -51.87 -8.59 19.81
CA SER A 497 -51.04 -8.27 18.65
C SER A 497 -51.39 -9.08 17.40
N SER A 498 -51.60 -8.38 16.29
CA SER A 498 -51.31 -8.94 14.97
C SER A 498 -49.88 -9.48 14.97
N ASN A 499 -49.68 -10.69 14.42
CA ASN A 499 -48.36 -11.32 14.35
C ASN A 499 -47.32 -10.31 13.82
N PRO A 500 -46.15 -10.16 14.47
CA PRO A 500 -45.09 -9.35 13.89
C PRO A 500 -44.73 -9.94 12.53
N VAL A 501 -44.57 -9.08 11.52
CA VAL A 501 -43.99 -9.49 10.23
C VAL A 501 -42.57 -9.97 10.54
N THR A 502 -42.40 -11.29 10.56
CA THR A 502 -41.12 -11.92 10.86
C THR A 502 -40.10 -11.36 9.87
N ARG A 503 -39.05 -10.70 10.36
CA ARG A 503 -37.94 -10.26 9.52
C ARG A 503 -37.11 -11.50 9.18
N ILE A 504 -37.40 -12.19 8.08
CA ILE A 504 -36.81 -13.51 7.74
C ILE A 504 -35.46 -13.35 7.02
N LEU A 505 -34.56 -12.65 7.69
CA LEU A 505 -33.15 -12.99 7.72
C LEU A 505 -32.80 -13.15 9.20
N PRO A 506 -31.82 -13.99 9.59
CA PRO A 506 -31.10 -13.73 10.82
C PRO A 506 -30.53 -12.32 10.66
N VAL A 507 -31.07 -11.34 11.38
CA VAL A 507 -30.54 -9.98 11.36
C VAL A 507 -29.18 -10.07 12.04
N ALA A 508 -28.14 -10.29 11.23
CA ALA A 508 -26.76 -10.24 11.66
C ALA A 508 -26.60 -8.94 12.45
N GLN A 509 -26.21 -9.06 13.71
CA GLN A 509 -26.34 -7.94 14.63
C GLN A 509 -25.37 -6.83 14.20
N PRO A 510 -25.74 -5.55 14.38
CA PRO A 510 -24.77 -4.46 14.34
C PRO A 510 -23.58 -4.80 15.24
N SER A 511 -22.38 -4.39 14.83
CA SER A 511 -21.22 -4.48 15.73
C SER A 511 -21.53 -3.80 17.07
N MET A 512 -20.93 -4.30 18.16
CA MET A 512 -21.08 -3.70 19.49
C MET A 512 -20.74 -2.19 19.45
N GLY A 513 -21.44 -1.40 20.26
CA GLY A 513 -21.38 0.07 20.22
C GLY A 513 -22.34 0.73 19.22
N TRP A 514 -22.83 0.01 18.20
CA TRP A 514 -23.78 0.55 17.22
C TRP A 514 -25.25 0.32 17.58
N VAL A 515 -25.52 -0.61 18.48
CA VAL A 515 -26.88 -1.04 18.85
C VAL A 515 -27.65 0.11 19.51
N ASP A 516 -27.03 0.79 20.48
CA ASP A 516 -27.69 1.77 21.34
C ASP A 516 -27.84 3.17 20.72
N VAL A 517 -27.06 3.47 19.68
CA VAL A 517 -27.12 4.77 18.98
C VAL A 517 -28.25 4.80 17.93
N SER A 518 -28.67 3.63 17.45
CA SER A 518 -29.69 3.45 16.40
C SER A 518 -31.04 4.16 16.66
N PRO A 519 -31.61 4.14 17.89
CA PRO A 519 -32.88 4.84 18.17
C PRO A 519 -32.74 6.38 18.10
N ALA A 520 -31.67 6.93 18.67
CA ALA A 520 -31.49 8.37 18.86
C ALA A 520 -31.37 9.15 17.53
N GLN A 521 -30.75 8.53 16.52
CA GLN A 521 -30.51 9.14 15.21
C GLN A 521 -31.79 9.47 14.44
N THR A 522 -32.91 8.79 14.72
CA THR A 522 -34.18 8.97 13.99
C THR A 522 -34.73 10.40 14.06
N HIS A 523 -34.49 11.12 15.15
CA HIS A 523 -34.97 12.49 15.33
C HIS A 523 -34.29 13.52 14.41
N HIS A 524 -33.04 13.29 13.99
CA HIS A 524 -32.28 14.24 13.15
C HIS A 524 -32.61 14.13 11.65
N SER A 525 -33.19 13.01 11.19
CA SER A 525 -33.48 12.79 9.76
C SER A 525 -34.64 13.65 9.20
N SER A 526 -35.24 14.52 10.01
CA SER A 526 -36.51 15.20 9.72
C SER A 526 -36.38 16.53 8.95
N GLN A 527 -35.17 17.04 8.71
CA GLN A 527 -34.97 18.47 8.35
C GLN A 527 -34.23 18.75 7.02
N THR A 528 -33.77 17.74 6.28
CA THR A 528 -33.01 17.96 5.03
C THR A 528 -33.91 18.08 3.80
N THR A 529 -33.95 19.28 3.20
CA THR A 529 -34.70 19.58 1.96
C THR A 529 -33.87 19.48 0.67
N SER A 530 -32.59 19.11 0.75
CA SER A 530 -31.70 19.00 -0.42
C SER A 530 -31.76 17.61 -1.07
N PRO A 531 -32.14 17.48 -2.35
CA PRO A 531 -32.36 16.20 -3.02
C PRO A 531 -31.07 15.56 -3.59
N ARG A 532 -29.94 15.65 -2.87
CA ARG A 532 -28.67 15.07 -3.33
C ARG A 532 -28.82 13.54 -3.50
N PRO A 533 -28.34 12.94 -4.61
CA PRO A 533 -28.43 11.50 -4.82
C PRO A 533 -27.59 10.75 -3.77
N GLN A 534 -28.18 9.73 -3.14
CA GLN A 534 -27.45 8.85 -2.22
C GLN A 534 -26.51 7.93 -3.01
N LEU A 535 -25.21 8.10 -2.75
CA LEU A 535 -24.12 7.45 -3.46
C LEU A 535 -23.39 6.43 -2.56
N TYR A 536 -22.87 5.36 -3.19
CA TYR A 536 -22.18 4.25 -2.54
C TYR A 536 -21.08 3.68 -3.44
N SER A 537 -19.91 3.38 -2.88
CA SER A 537 -18.75 2.79 -3.57
C SER A 537 -18.94 1.31 -3.92
N LEU A 538 -19.80 0.61 -3.17
CA LEU A 538 -20.23 -0.78 -3.40
C LEU A 538 -21.78 -0.83 -3.27
N PRO A 539 -22.46 -1.92 -3.63
CA PRO A 539 -23.91 -2.03 -3.43
C PRO A 539 -24.32 -1.78 -1.96
N PRO A 540 -25.35 -0.98 -1.67
CA PRO A 540 -25.87 -0.86 -0.31
C PRO A 540 -26.60 -2.13 0.12
N ALA A 541 -26.32 -2.62 1.33
CA ALA A 541 -26.77 -3.93 1.83
C ALA A 541 -28.29 -4.16 1.77
N HIS A 542 -29.11 -3.10 1.85
CA HIS A 542 -30.57 -3.22 1.75
C HIS A 542 -31.06 -3.75 0.38
N LEU A 543 -30.24 -3.71 -0.68
CA LEU A 543 -30.53 -4.39 -1.95
C LEU A 543 -30.53 -5.93 -1.84
N PHE A 544 -30.01 -6.48 -0.74
CA PHE A 544 -29.99 -7.90 -0.41
C PHE A 544 -30.98 -8.27 0.72
N TYR A 545 -31.74 -7.29 1.24
CA TYR A 545 -32.80 -7.51 2.24
C TYR A 545 -34.21 -7.54 1.64
N SER A 546 -34.38 -7.20 0.36
CA SER A 546 -35.69 -7.22 -0.29
C SER A 546 -36.09 -8.64 -0.69
N GLU A 547 -37.14 -9.18 -0.09
CA GLU A 547 -37.74 -10.45 -0.49
C GLU A 547 -38.19 -10.44 -1.97
N GLY A 548 -38.01 -11.56 -2.67
CA GLY A 548 -38.42 -11.74 -4.06
C GLY A 548 -37.60 -12.79 -4.80
N SER A 549 -38.13 -13.33 -5.89
CA SER A 549 -37.52 -14.41 -6.70
C SER A 549 -36.17 -14.06 -7.35
N LEU A 550 -35.77 -12.78 -7.32
CA LEU A 550 -34.50 -12.30 -7.86
C LEU A 550 -33.40 -12.15 -6.79
N ILE A 551 -33.64 -12.56 -5.53
CA ILE A 551 -32.64 -12.34 -4.46
C ILE A 551 -31.35 -13.13 -4.70
N GLY A 552 -31.45 -14.43 -5.02
CA GLY A 552 -30.30 -15.26 -5.38
C GLY A 552 -29.65 -14.87 -6.70
N GLU A 553 -30.36 -14.16 -7.58
CA GLU A 553 -29.79 -13.55 -8.79
C GLU A 553 -28.79 -12.45 -8.43
N ARG A 554 -29.20 -11.55 -7.52
CA ARG A 554 -28.34 -10.47 -7.02
C ARG A 554 -27.15 -11.03 -6.25
N PHE A 555 -27.32 -12.05 -5.42
CA PHE A 555 -26.19 -12.71 -4.74
C PHE A 555 -25.24 -13.38 -5.74
N HIS A 556 -25.74 -14.19 -6.67
CA HIS A 556 -24.92 -14.92 -7.64
C HIS A 556 -24.18 -13.98 -8.60
N ASN A 557 -24.84 -12.93 -9.11
CA ASN A 557 -24.19 -11.95 -9.98
C ASN A 557 -23.33 -10.94 -9.19
N TRP A 558 -23.62 -10.66 -7.91
CA TRP A 558 -22.71 -9.89 -7.05
C TRP A 558 -21.39 -10.64 -6.86
N LEU A 559 -21.41 -11.91 -6.44
CA LEU A 559 -20.21 -12.72 -6.27
C LEU A 559 -19.33 -12.72 -7.53
N ARG A 560 -19.96 -12.81 -8.70
CA ARG A 560 -19.31 -12.73 -10.01
C ARG A 560 -18.60 -11.40 -10.30
N ILE A 561 -19.20 -10.25 -9.94
CA ILE A 561 -18.59 -8.92 -10.22
C ILE A 561 -17.81 -8.33 -9.04
N ARG A 562 -17.93 -8.94 -7.86
CA ARG A 562 -17.40 -8.48 -6.56
C ARG A 562 -15.94 -8.09 -6.62
N MET A 563 -15.07 -8.94 -7.17
CA MET A 563 -13.62 -8.69 -7.20
C MET A 563 -13.27 -7.50 -8.09
N TYR A 564 -13.98 -7.29 -9.21
CA TYR A 564 -13.85 -6.09 -10.02
C TYR A 564 -14.35 -4.84 -9.29
N CYS A 565 -15.52 -4.89 -8.63
CA CYS A 565 -16.05 -3.77 -7.86
C CYS A 565 -15.14 -3.38 -6.68
N LEU A 566 -14.58 -4.36 -5.98
CA LEU A 566 -13.61 -4.14 -4.90
C LEU A 566 -12.30 -3.55 -5.45
N ALA A 567 -11.77 -4.07 -6.57
CA ALA A 567 -10.60 -3.47 -7.21
C ALA A 567 -10.87 -2.02 -7.65
N GLN A 568 -12.03 -1.70 -8.22
CA GLN A 568 -12.41 -0.33 -8.58
C GLN A 568 -12.60 0.59 -7.37
N ALA A 569 -13.16 0.10 -6.26
CA ALA A 569 -13.28 0.87 -5.02
C ALA A 569 -11.95 1.04 -4.27
N THR A 570 -10.90 0.27 -4.64
CA THR A 570 -9.59 0.30 -3.96
C THR A 570 -8.42 0.76 -4.84
N ASP A 571 -8.62 0.84 -6.15
CA ASP A 571 -7.79 1.51 -7.14
C ASP A 571 -8.74 2.14 -8.19
N PRO A 572 -9.31 3.33 -7.88
CA PRO A 572 -10.25 3.97 -8.78
C PRO A 572 -9.54 4.35 -10.11
N PRO A 573 -10.27 4.37 -11.24
CA PRO A 573 -9.71 4.85 -12.50
C PRO A 573 -9.21 6.29 -12.39
N ALA A 574 -8.49 6.78 -13.41
CA ALA A 574 -7.90 8.12 -13.39
C ALA A 574 -8.93 9.27 -13.26
N ASP A 575 -10.20 9.01 -13.53
CA ASP A 575 -11.33 9.94 -13.39
C ASP A 575 -12.02 9.86 -12.00
N GLY A 576 -11.61 8.96 -11.12
CA GLY A 576 -12.23 8.75 -9.80
C GLY A 576 -13.62 8.09 -9.83
N ARG A 577 -14.20 7.79 -11.00
CA ARG A 577 -15.65 7.53 -11.16
C ARG A 577 -16.05 6.13 -10.71
N VAL A 578 -16.44 6.00 -9.44
CA VAL A 578 -16.81 4.72 -8.82
C VAL A 578 -18.20 4.76 -8.17
N LEU A 579 -18.57 5.89 -7.56
CA LEU A 579 -19.78 6.01 -6.76
C LEU A 579 -21.04 5.85 -7.63
N MET A 580 -21.93 4.95 -7.22
CA MET A 580 -23.19 4.67 -7.90
C MET A 580 -24.38 4.78 -6.94
N THR A 581 -25.52 5.17 -7.48
CA THR A 581 -26.78 5.24 -6.72
C THR A 581 -27.39 3.86 -6.49
N THR A 582 -28.25 3.73 -5.49
CA THR A 582 -29.05 2.52 -5.23
C THR A 582 -29.78 1.97 -6.46
N ASN A 583 -30.21 2.84 -7.39
CA ASN A 583 -30.86 2.41 -8.62
C ASN A 583 -29.87 1.82 -9.64
N GLN A 584 -28.74 2.50 -9.85
CA GLN A 584 -27.68 2.02 -10.75
C GLN A 584 -27.05 0.71 -10.22
N TRP A 585 -26.84 0.59 -8.90
CA TRP A 585 -26.43 -0.67 -8.28
C TRP A 585 -27.45 -1.79 -8.48
N ARG A 586 -28.76 -1.52 -8.37
CA ARG A 586 -29.79 -2.53 -8.69
C ARG A 586 -29.72 -2.98 -10.16
N MET A 587 -29.46 -2.07 -11.09
CA MET A 587 -29.28 -2.39 -12.51
C MET A 587 -28.03 -3.25 -12.75
N ALA A 588 -26.92 -2.94 -12.06
CA ALA A 588 -25.69 -3.72 -12.17
C ALA A 588 -25.88 -5.16 -11.66
N LEU A 589 -26.58 -5.32 -10.53
CA LEU A 589 -26.87 -6.62 -9.93
C LEU A 589 -27.78 -7.51 -10.79
N GLU A 590 -28.59 -6.97 -11.71
CA GLU A 590 -29.37 -7.76 -12.68
C GLU A 590 -28.50 -8.44 -13.77
N GLY A 591 -27.24 -8.04 -13.97
CA GLY A 591 -26.31 -8.74 -14.87
C GLY A 591 -26.58 -8.63 -16.38
N LYS A 592 -27.57 -7.84 -16.81
CA LYS A 592 -28.06 -7.79 -18.21
C LYS A 592 -27.24 -6.85 -19.09
N TYR A 593 -25.92 -7.08 -19.15
CA TYR A 593 -24.90 -6.24 -19.78
C TYR A 593 -24.91 -6.32 -21.32
N TYR A 594 -26.06 -6.05 -21.95
CA TYR A 594 -26.27 -6.10 -23.40
C TYR A 594 -26.80 -4.79 -23.98
N ALA A 595 -26.77 -4.68 -25.30
CA ALA A 595 -27.29 -3.54 -26.04
C ALA A 595 -28.81 -3.40 -25.84
N LEU A 596 -29.28 -2.16 -25.65
CA LEU A 596 -30.69 -1.82 -25.52
C LEU A 596 -31.10 -0.87 -26.65
N PRO A 597 -32.30 -1.03 -27.25
CA PRO A 597 -32.83 -0.06 -28.19
C PRO A 597 -33.25 1.22 -27.45
N TYR A 598 -32.74 2.37 -27.89
CA TYR A 598 -33.11 3.70 -27.39
C TYR A 598 -33.20 4.71 -28.54
N ARG A 599 -33.92 5.82 -28.32
CA ARG A 599 -33.94 6.97 -29.23
C ARG A 599 -32.87 7.97 -28.79
N SER A 600 -31.79 8.10 -29.55
CA SER A 600 -30.65 8.98 -29.23
C SER A 600 -31.00 10.47 -29.17
N LEU A 601 -32.10 10.91 -29.80
CA LEU A 601 -32.60 12.28 -29.67
C LEU A 601 -33.25 12.58 -28.30
N VAL A 602 -33.61 11.54 -27.53
CA VAL A 602 -34.49 11.64 -26.34
C VAL A 602 -33.85 11.03 -25.09
N VAL A 603 -32.98 10.04 -25.26
CA VAL A 603 -32.17 9.42 -24.20
C VAL A 603 -30.72 9.71 -24.52
N GLN A 604 -30.05 10.47 -23.64
CA GLN A 604 -28.61 10.72 -23.67
C GLN A 604 -27.96 9.92 -22.52
N PRO A 605 -27.28 8.79 -22.80
CA PRO A 605 -26.35 8.15 -21.87
C PRO A 605 -25.06 8.99 -21.76
N VAL A 606 -24.30 8.82 -20.67
CA VAL A 606 -22.98 9.46 -20.49
C VAL A 606 -21.88 8.70 -21.25
N SER A 607 -22.11 7.42 -21.56
CA SER A 607 -21.18 6.55 -22.29
C SER A 607 -21.03 6.97 -23.75
N LEU A 608 -19.80 6.88 -24.27
CA LEU A 608 -19.51 7.19 -25.67
C LEU A 608 -20.29 6.26 -26.63
N PRO A 609 -20.85 6.78 -27.75
CA PRO A 609 -21.56 5.95 -28.73
C PRO A 609 -20.74 4.78 -29.29
N THR A 610 -19.41 4.96 -29.37
CA THR A 610 -18.44 3.93 -29.76
C THR A 610 -18.38 2.75 -28.76
N ASP A 611 -18.55 3.00 -27.47
CA ASP A 611 -18.60 1.96 -26.44
C ASP A 611 -19.99 1.35 -26.30
N ILE A 612 -21.05 2.15 -26.45
CA ILE A 612 -22.43 1.63 -26.54
C ILE A 612 -22.55 0.63 -27.72
N ALA A 613 -21.92 0.94 -28.86
CA ALA A 613 -21.88 0.04 -30.03
C ALA A 613 -21.07 -1.25 -29.83
N ARG A 614 -20.26 -1.35 -28.77
CA ARG A 614 -19.49 -2.55 -28.39
C ARG A 614 -20.24 -3.50 -27.46
N LEU A 615 -21.46 -3.14 -27.03
CA LEU A 615 -22.30 -4.01 -26.20
C LEU A 615 -22.76 -5.25 -26.98
N PRO A 616 -22.78 -6.45 -26.36
CA PRO A 616 -23.29 -7.65 -27.00
C PRO A 616 -24.80 -7.56 -27.23
N SER A 617 -25.30 -8.22 -28.27
CA SER A 617 -26.73 -8.31 -28.55
C SER A 617 -27.51 -8.98 -27.39
N ASN A 618 -28.75 -8.57 -27.18
CA ASN A 618 -29.65 -9.20 -26.20
C ASN A 618 -30.02 -10.63 -26.67
N PRO A 619 -29.73 -11.69 -25.89
CA PRO A 619 -30.01 -13.08 -26.30
C PRO A 619 -31.51 -13.41 -26.40
N ASP A 620 -32.38 -12.66 -25.70
CA ASP A 620 -33.81 -12.98 -25.60
C ASP A 620 -34.68 -12.30 -26.69
N VAL A 621 -34.07 -11.59 -27.64
CA VAL A 621 -34.78 -10.74 -28.61
C VAL A 621 -34.62 -11.29 -30.03
N ASP A 622 -35.74 -11.72 -30.62
CA ASP A 622 -35.81 -12.05 -32.05
C ASP A 622 -35.40 -10.82 -32.89
N PRO A 623 -34.38 -10.94 -33.78
CA PRO A 623 -33.91 -9.85 -34.62
C PRO A 623 -34.99 -9.26 -35.55
N SER A 624 -36.11 -9.97 -35.78
CA SER A 624 -37.27 -9.41 -36.49
C SER A 624 -37.85 -8.16 -35.79
N THR A 625 -37.83 -8.14 -34.45
CA THR A 625 -38.40 -7.06 -33.64
C THR A 625 -37.48 -5.84 -33.51
N LEU A 626 -36.16 -6.05 -33.61
CA LEU A 626 -35.16 -4.97 -33.52
C LEU A 626 -35.23 -3.97 -34.67
N LYS A 627 -35.59 -4.40 -35.89
CA LYS A 627 -35.75 -3.49 -37.04
C LYS A 627 -36.86 -2.45 -36.82
N ARG A 628 -38.02 -2.88 -36.31
CA ARG A 628 -39.24 -2.04 -36.20
C ARG A 628 -39.10 -0.82 -35.28
N THR A 629 -38.12 -0.80 -34.40
CA THR A 629 -37.86 0.30 -33.46
C THR A 629 -36.96 1.39 -34.05
N ARG A 630 -36.38 1.17 -35.25
CA ARG A 630 -35.33 2.03 -35.85
C ARG A 630 -35.83 2.98 -36.95
N GLU A 631 -37.10 2.85 -37.35
CA GLU A 631 -37.66 3.50 -38.56
C GLU A 631 -38.90 4.38 -38.25
N LEU A 632 -39.12 4.75 -36.97
CA LEU A 632 -40.21 5.66 -36.59
C LEU A 632 -39.76 7.13 -36.62
N GLU A 633 -39.75 7.64 -37.86
CA GLU A 633 -39.75 9.02 -38.37
C GLU A 633 -39.49 10.20 -37.39
N ASP A 634 -38.49 11.03 -37.74
CA ASP A 634 -38.12 12.28 -37.06
C ASP A 634 -39.08 13.45 -37.35
N GLY A 635 -40.40 13.19 -37.37
CA GLY A 635 -41.42 14.08 -37.94
C GLY A 635 -42.25 14.91 -36.96
N GLU A 636 -42.22 14.65 -35.66
CA GLU A 636 -43.15 15.28 -34.68
C GLU A 636 -42.47 16.32 -33.79
N THR A 637 -43.14 17.46 -33.62
CA THR A 637 -42.66 18.63 -32.88
C THR A 637 -42.44 18.37 -31.39
N HIS A 638 -41.46 19.06 -30.79
CA HIS A 638 -41.13 19.00 -29.36
C HIS A 638 -42.28 19.44 -28.43
N GLU A 639 -43.23 18.55 -28.12
CA GLU A 639 -44.09 18.71 -26.96
C GLU A 639 -43.28 18.58 -25.65
N ALA A 640 -43.81 19.19 -24.57
CA ALA A 640 -43.14 19.29 -23.29
C ALA A 640 -43.12 17.96 -22.51
N CYS A 641 -42.23 17.04 -22.92
CA CYS A 641 -41.97 15.72 -22.34
C CYS A 641 -42.20 15.67 -20.81
N SER A 642 -43.10 14.78 -20.38
CA SER A 642 -43.64 14.77 -19.02
C SER A 642 -42.62 14.35 -17.97
N SER A 643 -42.87 14.70 -16.69
CA SER A 643 -41.99 14.31 -15.58
C SER A 643 -41.88 12.79 -15.40
N GLY A 644 -42.91 12.02 -15.78
CA GLY A 644 -42.89 10.56 -15.80
C GLY A 644 -41.99 9.99 -16.91
N GLU A 645 -42.01 10.61 -18.09
CA GLU A 645 -41.19 10.22 -19.24
C GLU A 645 -39.72 10.59 -19.04
N ARG A 646 -39.40 11.78 -18.54
CA ARG A 646 -38.02 12.14 -18.15
C ARG A 646 -37.43 11.11 -17.16
N ARG A 647 -38.23 10.68 -16.17
CA ARG A 647 -37.86 9.59 -15.24
C ARG A 647 -37.77 8.21 -15.89
N ARG A 648 -38.39 7.98 -17.05
CA ARG A 648 -38.23 6.75 -17.85
C ARG A 648 -36.94 6.83 -18.69
N PHE A 649 -36.72 7.94 -19.38
CA PHE A 649 -35.54 8.17 -20.22
C PHE A 649 -34.24 8.16 -19.41
N LYS A 650 -34.18 8.84 -18.25
CA LYS A 650 -33.03 8.74 -17.34
C LYS A 650 -32.72 7.29 -16.92
N ARG A 651 -33.75 6.48 -16.61
CA ARG A 651 -33.57 5.06 -16.27
C ARG A 651 -33.10 4.18 -17.43
N ILE A 652 -33.26 4.63 -18.69
CA ILE A 652 -32.70 3.95 -19.87
C ILE A 652 -31.24 4.36 -20.05
N ALA A 653 -30.91 5.65 -19.90
CA ALA A 653 -29.53 6.15 -19.86
C ALA A 653 -28.70 5.46 -18.78
N ASP A 654 -29.14 5.53 -17.51
CA ASP A 654 -28.54 4.84 -16.35
C ASP A 654 -28.23 3.36 -16.64
N ARG A 655 -29.13 2.68 -17.37
CA ARG A 655 -29.00 1.26 -17.71
C ARG A 655 -28.00 1.01 -18.83
N ILE A 656 -27.96 1.88 -19.85
CA ILE A 656 -26.95 1.82 -20.91
C ILE A 656 -25.56 2.06 -20.31
N ASP A 657 -25.42 3.06 -19.43
CA ASP A 657 -24.16 3.41 -18.78
C ASP A 657 -23.64 2.31 -17.84
N VAL A 658 -24.53 1.71 -17.04
CA VAL A 658 -24.20 0.51 -16.26
C VAL A 658 -23.82 -0.67 -17.17
N ASN A 659 -24.54 -0.88 -18.27
CA ASN A 659 -24.24 -1.96 -19.20
C ASN A 659 -22.88 -1.76 -19.88
N VAL A 660 -22.50 -0.54 -20.25
CA VAL A 660 -21.18 -0.23 -20.81
C VAL A 660 -20.08 -0.46 -19.77
N ARG A 661 -20.24 0.01 -18.53
CA ARG A 661 -19.24 -0.21 -17.47
C ARG A 661 -18.91 -1.69 -17.29
N PHE A 662 -19.94 -2.52 -17.09
CA PHE A 662 -19.72 -3.94 -16.80
C PHE A 662 -19.47 -4.79 -18.06
N GLY A 663 -20.16 -4.52 -19.17
CA GLY A 663 -20.06 -5.31 -20.40
C GLY A 663 -18.86 -4.97 -21.29
N VAL A 664 -18.45 -3.70 -21.37
CA VAL A 664 -17.46 -3.21 -22.33
C VAL A 664 -16.12 -2.90 -21.68
N HIS A 665 -16.12 -2.16 -20.57
CA HIS A 665 -14.89 -1.84 -19.84
C HIS A 665 -14.44 -3.03 -18.96
N ALA A 666 -15.34 -3.61 -18.16
CA ALA A 666 -15.05 -4.77 -17.30
C ALA A 666 -15.22 -6.14 -17.98
N ARG A 667 -15.70 -6.18 -19.24
CA ARG A 667 -15.80 -7.38 -20.09
C ARG A 667 -16.65 -8.54 -19.54
N PHE A 668 -17.54 -8.29 -18.58
CA PHE A 668 -18.51 -9.30 -18.14
C PHE A 668 -19.55 -9.54 -19.23
N THR A 669 -19.66 -10.78 -19.73
CA THR A 669 -20.78 -11.20 -20.57
C THR A 669 -22.12 -11.03 -19.83
N PRO A 670 -23.27 -10.94 -20.52
CA PRO A 670 -24.58 -10.99 -19.88
C PRO A 670 -24.69 -12.20 -18.94
N TYR A 671 -25.21 -12.00 -17.74
CA TYR A 671 -25.35 -13.04 -16.72
C TYR A 671 -26.21 -14.20 -17.22
N GLN A 672 -25.70 -15.42 -17.07
CA GLN A 672 -26.41 -16.65 -17.41
C GLN A 672 -26.23 -17.65 -16.27
N ALA A 673 -27.30 -17.94 -15.54
CA ALA A 673 -27.26 -18.69 -14.28
C ALA A 673 -26.69 -20.12 -14.40
N ALA A 674 -26.73 -20.72 -15.60
CA ALA A 674 -26.19 -22.06 -15.88
C ALA A 674 -24.70 -22.07 -16.30
N LEU A 675 -24.15 -20.92 -16.73
CA LEU A 675 -22.73 -20.78 -17.13
C LEU A 675 -21.91 -19.95 -16.13
N THR A 676 -22.57 -19.42 -15.09
CA THR A 676 -21.96 -18.60 -14.04
C THR A 676 -21.77 -19.46 -12.80
N MET A 677 -20.54 -19.54 -12.28
CA MET A 677 -20.20 -20.29 -11.07
C MET A 677 -19.06 -19.58 -10.33
N PRO A 678 -19.33 -18.48 -9.60
CA PRO A 678 -18.32 -17.65 -8.96
C PRO A 678 -17.85 -18.25 -7.64
N SER A 679 -16.68 -17.79 -7.17
CA SER A 679 -16.10 -18.26 -5.91
C SER A 679 -16.62 -17.50 -4.69
N TRP A 680 -16.70 -18.21 -3.55
CA TRP A 680 -16.73 -17.61 -2.21
C TRP A 680 -15.83 -18.44 -1.29
N GLY A 681 -14.59 -17.98 -1.12
CA GLY A 681 -13.54 -18.77 -0.47
C GLY A 681 -13.16 -19.96 -1.34
N GLN A 682 -13.20 -21.17 -0.77
CA GLN A 682 -13.02 -22.42 -1.53
C GLN A 682 -14.35 -22.94 -2.14
N LEU A 683 -15.49 -22.29 -1.88
CA LEU A 683 -16.79 -22.75 -2.36
C LEU A 683 -17.10 -22.19 -3.75
N ASN A 684 -17.30 -23.08 -4.72
CA ASN A 684 -17.93 -22.74 -6.00
C ASN A 684 -19.45 -22.59 -5.78
N VAL A 685 -19.94 -21.36 -5.87
CA VAL A 685 -21.37 -21.08 -5.67
C VAL A 685 -22.12 -21.37 -6.96
N THR A 686 -23.16 -22.20 -6.89
CA THR A 686 -24.10 -22.42 -8.02
C THR A 686 -25.36 -21.59 -7.83
N ARG A 687 -26.17 -21.42 -8.88
CA ARG A 687 -27.46 -20.71 -8.78
C ARG A 687 -28.36 -21.26 -7.66
N ALA A 688 -28.47 -22.59 -7.55
CA ALA A 688 -29.31 -23.22 -6.53
C ALA A 688 -28.83 -22.95 -5.09
N VAL A 689 -27.50 -22.91 -4.88
CA VAL A 689 -26.92 -22.49 -3.60
C VAL A 689 -27.23 -21.01 -3.33
N ALA A 690 -27.04 -20.14 -4.32
CA ALA A 690 -27.31 -18.71 -4.20
C ALA A 690 -28.80 -18.37 -3.95
N ASP A 691 -29.75 -19.23 -4.35
CA ASP A 691 -31.18 -19.07 -4.06
C ASP A 691 -31.60 -19.58 -2.67
N MET A 692 -30.76 -20.34 -1.95
CA MET A 692 -31.18 -21.03 -0.72
C MET A 692 -30.23 -20.90 0.50
N ASP A 693 -28.91 -20.73 0.30
CA ASP A 693 -27.95 -20.67 1.41
C ASP A 693 -27.97 -19.31 2.13
N ARG A 694 -28.82 -19.23 3.15
CA ARG A 694 -28.90 -18.08 4.08
C ARG A 694 -27.60 -17.84 4.87
N THR A 695 -26.74 -18.84 4.98
CA THR A 695 -25.41 -18.70 5.61
C THR A 695 -24.52 -17.87 4.71
N LEU A 696 -24.35 -18.29 3.45
CA LEU A 696 -23.68 -17.51 2.41
C LEU A 696 -24.25 -16.08 2.28
N TRP A 697 -25.57 -15.91 2.36
CA TRP A 697 -26.18 -14.58 2.34
C TRP A 697 -25.68 -13.70 3.51
N GLY A 698 -25.63 -14.24 4.73
CA GLY A 698 -25.10 -13.53 5.90
C GLY A 698 -23.62 -13.17 5.77
N GLU A 699 -22.80 -14.10 5.27
CA GLU A 699 -21.37 -13.91 5.02
C GLU A 699 -21.09 -12.81 3.98
N VAL A 700 -21.83 -12.82 2.87
CA VAL A 700 -21.71 -11.83 1.79
C VAL A 700 -22.21 -10.45 2.22
N VAL A 701 -23.32 -10.37 2.95
CA VAL A 701 -23.83 -9.11 3.51
C VAL A 701 -22.87 -8.52 4.55
N TRP A 702 -22.25 -9.37 5.38
CA TRP A 702 -21.27 -8.95 6.36
C TRP A 702 -20.05 -8.29 5.72
N GLU A 703 -19.36 -8.93 4.75
CA GLU A 703 -18.24 -8.29 4.04
C GLU A 703 -18.69 -6.99 3.38
N LEU A 704 -19.87 -6.97 2.78
CA LEU A 704 -20.41 -5.78 2.09
C LEU A 704 -20.69 -4.60 3.03
N THR A 705 -21.16 -4.84 4.25
CA THR A 705 -21.37 -3.76 5.24
C THR A 705 -20.06 -3.26 5.83
N VAL A 706 -19.14 -4.15 6.21
CA VAL A 706 -17.80 -3.80 6.69
C VAL A 706 -17.03 -3.01 5.62
N MET A 707 -17.09 -3.43 4.36
CA MET A 707 -16.42 -2.72 3.26
C MET A 707 -17.02 -1.37 2.96
N ASN A 708 -18.35 -1.25 2.89
CA ASN A 708 -18.99 0.06 2.70
C ASN A 708 -18.64 0.99 3.88
N PHE A 709 -18.70 0.53 5.13
CA PHE A 709 -18.31 1.32 6.31
C PHE A 709 -16.86 1.84 6.22
N ARG A 710 -15.89 0.94 5.96
CA ARG A 710 -14.47 1.32 5.90
C ARG A 710 -14.18 2.30 4.75
N LEU A 711 -14.79 2.09 3.58
CA LEU A 711 -14.68 3.02 2.44
C LEU A 711 -15.35 4.37 2.74
N GLU A 712 -16.55 4.37 3.32
CA GLU A 712 -17.29 5.56 3.73
C GLU A 712 -16.54 6.42 4.75
N PHE A 713 -15.87 5.78 5.73
CA PHE A 713 -15.06 6.47 6.73
C PHE A 713 -13.83 7.15 6.11
N LEU A 714 -13.10 6.44 5.23
CA LEU A 714 -11.93 6.98 4.53
C LEU A 714 -12.29 8.10 3.54
N ASP A 715 -13.46 8.00 2.90
CA ASP A 715 -14.01 8.99 1.95
C ASP A 715 -14.49 10.27 2.67
N VAL A 716 -15.11 10.14 3.84
CA VAL A 716 -15.48 11.30 4.68
C VAL A 716 -14.27 11.94 5.37
N ASP A 717 -13.22 11.19 5.68
CA ASP A 717 -11.95 11.76 6.16
C ASP A 717 -11.32 12.73 5.14
N GLN A 718 -11.30 12.33 3.86
CA GLN A 718 -10.80 13.17 2.76
C GLN A 718 -11.64 14.45 2.56
N ASP A 719 -12.96 14.36 2.73
CA ASP A 719 -13.85 15.53 2.62
C ASP A 719 -13.84 16.46 3.85
N LEU A 720 -13.44 15.96 5.02
CA LEU A 720 -13.27 16.78 6.23
C LEU A 720 -11.87 17.42 6.33
N LEU A 721 -10.87 16.86 5.65
CA LEU A 721 -9.47 17.31 5.68
C LEU A 721 -8.88 17.59 4.28
N PRO A 722 -9.57 18.35 3.40
CA PRO A 722 -9.16 18.50 2.00
C PRO A 722 -7.77 19.14 1.84
N ALA A 723 -7.33 19.98 2.78
CA ALA A 723 -6.00 20.58 2.76
C ALA A 723 -4.88 19.52 2.81
N LEU A 724 -4.98 18.54 3.72
CA LEU A 724 -4.00 17.46 3.90
C LEU A 724 -3.90 16.56 2.66
N TYR A 725 -5.03 16.34 1.97
CA TYR A 725 -5.11 15.52 0.77
C TYR A 725 -4.80 16.31 -0.54
N ALA A 726 -4.55 17.62 -0.43
CA ALA A 726 -4.15 18.50 -1.54
C ALA A 726 -2.65 18.92 -1.48
N GLU A 727 -1.89 18.44 -0.50
CA GLU A 727 -0.44 18.64 -0.40
C GLU A 727 0.31 17.94 -1.57
N GLU A 728 1.36 18.58 -2.09
CA GLU A 728 2.18 17.98 -3.17
C GLU A 728 3.05 16.81 -2.69
N ASP A 729 3.59 16.87 -1.46
CA ASP A 729 4.13 15.68 -0.77
C ASP A 729 2.98 14.91 -0.12
N THR A 730 2.39 13.99 -0.88
CA THR A 730 1.28 13.16 -0.43
C THR A 730 1.62 12.21 0.74
N SER A 731 2.86 12.20 1.25
CA SER A 731 3.30 11.31 2.33
C SER A 731 2.53 11.53 3.64
N HIS A 732 2.04 12.75 3.89
CA HIS A 732 1.22 13.05 5.07
C HIS A 732 -0.18 12.45 4.95
N ALA A 733 -0.83 12.60 3.79
CA ALA A 733 -2.07 11.92 3.44
C ALA A 733 -1.92 10.38 3.43
N ALA A 734 -0.81 9.86 2.93
CA ALA A 734 -0.49 8.43 2.90
C ALA A 734 -0.32 7.85 4.31
N ARG A 735 0.42 8.54 5.19
CA ARG A 735 0.56 8.18 6.60
C ARG A 735 -0.80 8.17 7.29
N ARG A 736 -1.59 9.25 7.18
CA ARG A 736 -2.93 9.31 7.78
C ARG A 736 -3.81 8.17 7.28
N GLN A 737 -3.82 7.88 5.98
CA GLN A 737 -4.58 6.76 5.46
C GLN A 737 -4.13 5.42 6.05
N ASN A 738 -2.82 5.25 6.31
CA ASN A 738 -2.32 4.06 6.97
C ASN A 738 -2.85 3.95 8.40
N ASP A 739 -2.76 5.04 9.17
CA ASP A 739 -3.26 5.13 10.55
C ASP A 739 -4.77 4.81 10.62
N LEU A 740 -5.56 5.31 9.66
CA LEU A 740 -7.00 5.02 9.54
C LEU A 740 -7.30 3.53 9.28
N LYS A 741 -6.43 2.79 8.59
CA LYS A 741 -6.60 1.34 8.41
C LYS A 741 -6.17 0.54 9.64
N HIS A 742 -5.27 1.08 10.47
CA HIS A 742 -4.81 0.40 11.68
C HIS A 742 -5.92 0.26 12.74
N ILE A 743 -6.94 1.14 12.70
CA ILE A 743 -8.14 1.09 13.55
C ILE A 743 -8.81 -0.29 13.58
N TRP A 744 -8.84 -1.02 12.46
CA TRP A 744 -9.51 -2.32 12.36
C TRP A 744 -8.59 -3.47 11.94
N SER A 745 -7.30 -3.18 11.73
CA SER A 745 -6.31 -4.18 11.31
C SER A 745 -4.87 -3.74 11.61
N PRO A 746 -4.12 -4.46 12.46
CA PRO A 746 -2.73 -4.12 12.83
C PRO A 746 -1.70 -4.39 11.72
N HIS A 747 -2.18 -4.51 10.48
CA HIS A 747 -1.43 -4.79 9.26
C HIS A 747 -1.91 -3.93 8.07
N GLY A 748 -2.83 -2.99 8.29
CA GLY A 748 -3.31 -2.08 7.26
C GLY A 748 -4.20 -2.69 6.16
N TYR A 749 -4.84 -3.84 6.38
CA TYR A 749 -5.86 -4.35 5.45
C TYR A 749 -7.09 -3.44 5.42
N LEU A 750 -7.60 -3.19 4.23
CA LEU A 750 -8.87 -2.49 4.01
C LEU A 750 -10.04 -3.50 3.93
N ARG A 751 -9.82 -4.72 3.43
CA ARG A 751 -10.81 -5.82 3.50
C ARG A 751 -10.72 -6.60 4.81
N PRO A 752 -11.81 -7.23 5.28
CA PRO A 752 -11.73 -8.23 6.34
C PRO A 752 -11.13 -9.53 5.74
N MET A 753 -9.89 -9.87 6.11
CA MET A 753 -9.14 -10.99 5.51
C MET A 753 -9.50 -12.34 6.16
N TRP A 754 -10.75 -12.75 5.98
CA TRP A 754 -11.35 -13.92 6.65
C TRP A 754 -10.69 -15.26 6.31
N CYS A 755 -10.12 -15.42 5.12
CA CYS A 755 -9.40 -16.65 4.74
C CYS A 755 -8.17 -16.95 5.61
N THR A 756 -7.61 -15.94 6.28
CA THR A 756 -6.29 -16.02 6.96
C THR A 756 -6.38 -15.79 8.48
N CYS A 757 -7.50 -16.11 9.12
CA CYS A 757 -7.75 -15.94 10.58
C CYS A 757 -7.64 -14.49 11.13
N ARG A 758 -7.45 -13.46 10.30
CA ARG A 758 -7.15 -12.10 10.78
C ARG A 758 -8.43 -11.43 11.30
N THR A 759 -8.55 -11.33 12.62
CA THR A 759 -9.66 -10.68 13.33
C THR A 759 -9.78 -9.20 12.95
N ASP A 760 -11.01 -8.72 12.76
CA ASP A 760 -11.32 -7.29 12.72
C ASP A 760 -11.29 -6.74 14.16
N GLU A 761 -10.33 -5.87 14.48
CA GLU A 761 -10.17 -5.36 15.85
C GLU A 761 -11.33 -4.46 16.28
N LEU A 762 -11.92 -3.70 15.35
CA LEU A 762 -13.07 -2.83 15.60
C LEU A 762 -14.36 -3.65 15.74
N GLY A 763 -14.47 -4.76 15.02
CA GLY A 763 -15.57 -5.72 15.08
C GLY A 763 -15.39 -6.85 16.11
N ALA A 764 -14.32 -6.83 16.93
CA ALA A 764 -13.97 -7.93 17.82
C ALA A 764 -15.05 -8.19 18.90
N MET A 765 -15.22 -9.46 19.31
CA MET A 765 -16.12 -9.79 20.43
C MET A 765 -15.53 -9.37 21.77
N ASP A 766 -14.22 -9.53 21.94
CA ASP A 766 -13.49 -9.03 23.10
C ASP A 766 -13.41 -7.49 23.06
N TRP A 767 -13.91 -6.86 24.14
CA TRP A 767 -13.94 -5.41 24.27
C TRP A 767 -12.58 -4.81 24.62
N THR A 768 -11.63 -5.60 25.16
CA THR A 768 -10.27 -5.13 25.42
C THR A 768 -9.51 -4.91 24.11
N VAL A 769 -9.80 -5.73 23.10
CA VAL A 769 -9.34 -5.56 21.71
C VAL A 769 -10.08 -4.38 21.06
N ARG A 770 -11.42 -4.36 21.07
CA ARG A 770 -12.19 -3.23 20.51
C ARG A 770 -11.78 -1.89 21.11
N ARG A 771 -11.45 -1.82 22.40
CA ARG A 771 -10.99 -0.59 23.04
C ARG A 771 -9.77 0.01 22.37
N HIS A 772 -8.82 -0.81 21.93
CA HIS A 772 -7.66 -0.31 21.21
C HIS A 772 -8.07 0.32 19.87
N ALA A 773 -8.89 -0.39 19.10
CA ALA A 773 -9.51 0.11 17.87
C ALA A 773 -10.29 1.42 18.07
N PHE A 774 -11.16 1.50 19.08
CA PHE A 774 -11.97 2.68 19.39
C PHE A 774 -11.16 3.88 19.87
N VAL A 775 -10.07 3.67 20.62
CA VAL A 775 -9.14 4.74 20.99
C VAL A 775 -8.36 5.25 19.77
N GLN A 776 -7.93 4.36 18.86
CA GLN A 776 -7.35 4.80 17.58
C GLN A 776 -8.38 5.57 16.73
N TRP A 777 -9.64 5.12 16.68
CA TRP A 777 -10.71 5.74 15.91
C TRP A 777 -11.07 7.14 16.43
N ALA A 778 -11.12 7.30 17.75
CA ALA A 778 -11.26 8.60 18.40
C ALA A 778 -10.11 9.54 18.02
N ARG A 779 -8.85 9.11 18.19
CA ARG A 779 -7.64 9.89 17.83
C ARG A 779 -7.59 10.29 16.36
N ALA A 780 -8.01 9.41 15.46
CA ALA A 780 -8.14 9.75 14.05
C ALA A 780 -9.15 10.89 13.85
N MET A 781 -10.33 10.77 14.46
CA MET A 781 -11.40 11.77 14.39
C MET A 781 -11.13 13.04 15.21
N GLU A 782 -10.16 13.09 16.13
CA GLU A 782 -9.76 14.34 16.82
C GLU A 782 -9.25 15.42 15.86
N GLY A 783 -8.77 15.04 14.66
CA GLY A 783 -8.44 15.99 13.61
C GLY A 783 -9.65 16.60 12.90
N TRP A 784 -10.86 16.05 13.07
CA TRP A 784 -12.05 16.50 12.34
C TRP A 784 -12.67 17.77 12.97
N PRO A 785 -13.33 18.61 12.15
CA PRO A 785 -14.14 19.73 12.64
C PRO A 785 -15.10 19.33 13.78
N SER A 786 -15.14 20.15 14.83
CA SER A 786 -16.00 19.97 16.01
C SER A 786 -15.78 18.69 16.83
N ALA A 787 -14.64 17.99 16.66
CA ALA A 787 -14.33 16.81 17.45
C ALA A 787 -14.08 17.12 18.94
N CYS A 788 -14.59 16.24 19.81
CA CYS A 788 -14.41 16.32 21.25
C CYS A 788 -14.35 14.90 21.85
N LEU A 789 -13.39 14.10 21.37
CA LEU A 789 -13.27 12.66 21.65
C LEU A 789 -12.12 12.28 22.59
N GLN A 790 -11.43 13.26 23.19
CA GLN A 790 -10.37 13.02 24.17
C GLN A 790 -10.83 12.14 25.33
N CYS A 791 -9.97 11.21 25.74
CA CYS A 791 -10.15 10.25 26.83
C CYS A 791 -8.80 9.89 27.47
N ASN A 792 -8.79 9.54 28.76
CA ASN A 792 -7.67 8.85 29.38
C ASN A 792 -7.79 7.33 29.13
N GLU A 793 -6.74 6.67 28.66
CA GLU A 793 -6.74 5.20 28.45
C GLU A 793 -6.82 4.41 29.77
N GLU A 794 -6.46 5.03 30.90
CA GLU A 794 -6.59 4.40 32.23
C GLU A 794 -8.06 4.35 32.70
N ASP A 795 -8.86 5.38 32.39
CA ASP A 795 -10.29 5.40 32.72
C ASP A 795 -11.05 4.30 31.95
N LEU A 796 -10.60 4.01 30.73
CA LEU A 796 -11.13 2.95 29.85
C LEU A 796 -10.68 1.53 30.25
N GLN A 797 -10.01 1.35 31.40
CA GLN A 797 -9.88 0.03 32.03
C GLN A 797 -11.17 -0.44 32.71
N ALA A 798 -12.11 0.47 32.99
CA ALA A 798 -13.46 0.12 33.46
C ALA A 798 -14.42 -0.11 32.28
N ARG A 799 -15.21 -1.20 32.35
CA ARG A 799 -16.18 -1.59 31.31
C ARG A 799 -17.22 -0.50 31.04
N ASP A 800 -17.77 0.10 32.09
CA ASP A 800 -18.89 1.06 31.96
C ASP A 800 -18.42 2.39 31.36
N HIS A 801 -17.20 2.83 31.70
CA HIS A 801 -16.54 3.97 31.05
C HIS A 801 -16.25 3.68 29.58
N TYR A 802 -15.81 2.45 29.27
CA TYR A 802 -15.57 2.03 27.90
C TYR A 802 -16.85 2.04 27.06
N ASP A 803 -17.96 1.50 27.55
CA ASP A 803 -19.22 1.47 26.79
C ASP A 803 -19.80 2.87 26.55
N ALA A 804 -19.69 3.77 27.53
CA ALA A 804 -20.05 5.18 27.34
C ALA A 804 -19.17 5.87 26.28
N PHE A 805 -17.88 5.52 26.23
CA PHE A 805 -16.94 6.02 25.21
C PHE A 805 -17.19 5.41 23.82
N GLU A 806 -17.44 4.10 23.73
CA GLU A 806 -17.80 3.37 22.50
C GLU A 806 -19.01 4.04 21.82
N CYS A 807 -20.07 4.30 22.59
CA CYS A 807 -21.26 5.04 22.14
C CYS A 807 -20.93 6.48 21.68
N LYS A 808 -20.14 7.24 22.45
CA LYS A 808 -19.76 8.63 22.14
C LYS A 808 -19.00 8.74 20.81
N VAL A 809 -18.10 7.79 20.52
CA VAL A 809 -17.33 7.72 19.28
C VAL A 809 -18.24 7.41 18.08
N VAL A 810 -19.14 6.42 18.20
CA VAL A 810 -20.11 6.10 17.14
C VAL A 810 -21.08 7.27 16.89
N GLU A 811 -21.58 7.93 17.93
CA GLU A 811 -22.48 9.08 17.80
C GLU A 811 -21.81 10.25 17.06
N PHE A 812 -20.56 10.57 17.41
CA PHE A 812 -19.79 11.60 16.71
C PHE A 812 -19.59 11.25 15.23
N TYR A 813 -19.14 10.04 14.91
CA TYR A 813 -18.97 9.60 13.53
C TYR A 813 -20.27 9.73 12.74
N CYS A 814 -21.38 9.23 13.28
CA CYS A 814 -22.68 9.27 12.59
C CYS A 814 -23.18 10.71 12.38
N ARG A 815 -22.91 11.63 13.31
CA ARG A 815 -23.21 13.07 13.16
C ARG A 815 -22.39 13.70 12.04
N ALA A 816 -21.07 13.53 12.05
CA ALA A 816 -20.16 14.09 11.03
C ALA A 816 -20.46 13.51 9.63
N PHE A 817 -20.69 12.20 9.55
CA PHE A 817 -21.08 11.52 8.32
C PHE A 817 -22.42 12.04 7.77
N TYR A 818 -23.45 12.18 8.63
CA TYR A 818 -24.75 12.70 8.20
C TYR A 818 -24.65 14.14 7.68
N GLN A 819 -23.83 14.99 8.32
CA GLN A 819 -23.58 16.36 7.87
C GLN A 819 -22.96 16.39 6.46
N GLN A 820 -22.01 15.50 6.14
CA GLN A 820 -21.35 15.46 4.82
C GLN A 820 -22.12 14.71 3.74
N ARG A 821 -22.90 13.69 4.08
CA ARG A 821 -23.52 12.74 3.12
C ARG A 821 -25.05 12.79 3.07
N ALA A 822 -25.72 13.55 3.96
CA ALA A 822 -27.18 13.66 4.07
C ALA A 822 -27.92 12.30 4.17
N ARG A 823 -27.23 11.29 4.70
CA ARG A 823 -27.75 9.96 5.03
C ARG A 823 -26.95 9.39 6.22
N LEU A 824 -27.48 8.37 6.86
CA LEU A 824 -26.71 7.62 7.86
C LEU A 824 -25.59 6.80 7.18
N PRO A 825 -24.48 6.52 7.89
CA PRO A 825 -23.45 5.60 7.41
C PRO A 825 -23.98 4.18 7.31
N THR A 826 -23.27 3.35 6.55
CA THR A 826 -23.45 1.91 6.57
C THR A 826 -22.95 1.38 7.91
N VAL A 827 -23.84 0.76 8.67
CA VAL A 827 -23.52 0.15 9.97
C VAL A 827 -22.79 -1.18 9.71
N PRO A 828 -21.56 -1.39 10.22
CA PRO A 828 -20.87 -2.67 10.12
C PRO A 828 -21.57 -3.72 10.99
N LEU A 829 -21.48 -4.98 10.57
CA LEU A 829 -22.14 -6.10 11.22
C LEU A 829 -21.13 -7.03 11.90
N VAL A 830 -21.60 -7.78 12.90
CA VAL A 830 -20.83 -8.84 13.55
C VAL A 830 -20.45 -9.93 12.55
N CYS A 831 -19.20 -10.40 12.61
CA CYS A 831 -18.69 -11.49 11.79
C CYS A 831 -19.51 -12.79 12.02
N PRO A 832 -20.12 -13.39 10.98
CA PRO A 832 -20.87 -14.63 11.13
C PRO A 832 -19.96 -15.78 11.61
N PRO A 833 -20.36 -16.57 12.62
CA PRO A 833 -19.58 -17.72 13.09
C PRO A 833 -19.26 -18.74 12.01
N SER A 834 -20.05 -18.78 10.93
CA SER A 834 -19.81 -19.63 9.77
C SER A 834 -18.56 -19.25 8.97
N MET A 835 -18.04 -18.01 9.09
CA MET A 835 -16.81 -17.59 8.40
C MET A 835 -15.60 -18.46 8.72
N VAL A 836 -15.61 -19.13 9.89
CA VAL A 836 -14.60 -20.13 10.30
C VAL A 836 -14.44 -21.26 9.27
N ARG A 837 -15.48 -21.59 8.49
CA ARG A 837 -15.43 -22.63 7.44
C ARG A 837 -14.52 -22.28 6.25
N HIS A 838 -14.08 -21.03 6.15
CA HIS A 838 -13.23 -20.53 5.07
C HIS A 838 -11.77 -20.28 5.50
N ILE A 839 -11.44 -20.52 6.77
CA ILE A 839 -10.08 -20.42 7.28
C ILE A 839 -9.22 -21.47 6.57
N ILE A 840 -8.19 -21.00 5.88
CA ILE A 840 -7.13 -21.87 5.38
C ILE A 840 -6.17 -22.11 6.54
N HIS A 841 -6.13 -23.35 7.04
CA HIS A 841 -5.05 -23.77 7.91
C HIS A 841 -3.75 -23.84 7.07
N GLU A 842 -2.94 -22.78 7.15
CA GLU A 842 -1.52 -22.85 6.81
C GLU A 842 -0.88 -23.90 7.75
N GLY A 843 -0.12 -24.86 7.19
CA GLY A 843 0.39 -26.05 7.90
C GLY A 843 1.68 -26.59 7.34
#